data_AF-A0A731R5Z1-F1
#
_entry.id   AF-A0A731R5Z1-F1
#
_cell.length_a   1.000
_cell.length_b   1.000
_cell.length_c   1.000
_cell.angle_alpha   90.00
_cell.angle_beta   90.00
_cell.angle_gamma   90.00
#
_symmetry.space_group_name_H-M   'P 1'
#
loop_
_entity.id
_entity.type
_entity.pdbx_description
1 polymer ?
#
loop_
_entity_poly.entity_id
_entity_poly.type
_entity_poly.pdbx_seq_one_letter_code
_entity_poly.pdbx_strand_id
1 'polypeptide(L)'
;IEKEISKKREIVKTLKIKLEATKTNYQKIKDRNHDAETSCTESIWLNTEYIRNSDVNSLMAGYLKNKRNLFTKVKSSIRLSDIDLNQLLTDYRELLNHKNTTIQTISPYNPYPISFDDENLLKTPVIDSSNSYLSETIKKLQNLDWVKKGKENYLVGDICPFCQKETIDDKFTEALEQIFDESYAQKITSIKKLKYIYELTTQEQLQLLKTQLNDCTAISIEERKTSLAHISSLEKMLKSNIELINNKIQNPSLSVILDKDKDIEESLLKDIKQYNSRINDLNEKVKQFNLTQDKIKNQFWGALRNYRNTDFEVLEKIQVENDIIIKSLEESIDSINKEIKHTDDEIKELRNKTSNIDATISSINSKLKNLGITCFYIDKHPTIKNSFVIVRSDNTPSKNVYRSLSEGEKTLITFLYFIEYCKGQTNTDEFDNRDSLIVIDDPISSLSQNYIYDIASMIHYDIFTSANKVIILTHNLYFFHELIKLAPISERKFNSTYQLFRITKNLHSSFSNISRDSLQNEYQSLWQILKDARDGKVHNVVIPNTMRNILEYYFAFVHKTNELQDELNKLAQNESNSNFKAFYRYINRGSHSDSINITDMGEITPDIYITQFKEIFRLMGDISHFNKMYEEKKNIEDTTA
;
A
#
# COMPACT_ATOMS: atom_id res chain seq x y z
N ILE A 1 31.82 -29.68 -32.56
CA ILE A 1 30.61 -28.85 -32.73
C ILE A 1 29.64 -29.03 -31.56
N GLU A 2 29.07 -30.21 -31.28
CA GLU A 2 28.15 -30.39 -30.14
C GLU A 2 28.74 -30.06 -28.76
N LYS A 3 29.99 -30.47 -28.50
CA LYS A 3 30.73 -30.12 -27.27
C LYS A 3 30.95 -28.61 -27.11
N GLU A 4 31.01 -27.88 -28.22
CA GLU A 4 31.23 -26.43 -28.26
C GLU A 4 29.91 -25.66 -28.05
N ILE A 5 28.82 -26.15 -28.66
CA ILE A 5 27.46 -25.67 -28.40
C ILE A 5 27.09 -25.86 -26.91
N SER A 6 27.43 -27.02 -26.32
CA SER A 6 27.18 -27.29 -24.90
C SER A 6 27.91 -26.30 -23.98
N LYS A 7 29.19 -25.99 -24.26
CA LYS A 7 29.95 -24.98 -23.51
C LYS A 7 29.33 -23.58 -23.63
N LYS A 8 28.94 -23.15 -24.84
CA LYS A 8 28.30 -21.84 -25.04
C LYS A 8 26.93 -21.75 -24.35
N ARG A 9 26.16 -22.85 -24.26
CA ARG A 9 24.91 -22.91 -23.48
C ARG A 9 25.14 -22.71 -21.98
N GLU A 10 26.19 -23.29 -21.40
CA GLU A 10 26.54 -23.06 -20.00
C GLU A 10 26.97 -21.61 -19.73
N ILE A 11 27.66 -20.97 -20.68
CA ILE A 11 27.96 -19.53 -20.61
C ILE A 11 26.67 -18.70 -20.59
N VAL A 12 25.74 -18.96 -21.52
CA VAL A 12 24.43 -18.26 -21.55
C VAL A 12 23.66 -18.47 -20.25
N LYS A 13 23.66 -19.68 -19.70
CA LYS A 13 23.01 -19.99 -18.41
C LYS A 13 23.62 -19.16 -17.27
N THR A 14 24.94 -19.07 -17.22
CA THR A 14 25.67 -18.26 -16.23
C THR A 14 25.35 -16.76 -16.37
N LEU A 15 25.33 -16.26 -17.61
CA LEU A 15 24.98 -14.86 -17.90
C LEU A 15 23.52 -14.54 -17.54
N LYS A 16 22.58 -15.46 -17.74
CA LYS A 16 21.17 -15.30 -17.32
C LYS A 16 21.03 -15.21 -15.80
N ILE A 17 21.76 -16.03 -15.04
CA ILE A 17 21.79 -15.95 -13.57
C ILE A 17 22.35 -14.59 -13.13
N LYS A 18 23.45 -14.14 -13.74
CA LYS A 18 24.03 -12.82 -13.46
C LYS A 18 23.05 -11.68 -13.80
N LEU A 19 22.32 -11.79 -14.90
CA LEU A 19 21.30 -10.82 -15.31
C LEU A 19 20.16 -10.72 -14.29
N GLU A 20 19.65 -11.84 -13.79
CA GLU A 20 18.61 -11.86 -12.75
C GLU A 20 19.10 -11.23 -11.44
N ALA A 21 20.34 -11.53 -11.02
CA ALA A 21 20.94 -10.91 -9.85
C ALA A 21 21.08 -9.39 -10.01
N THR A 22 21.56 -8.91 -11.18
CA THR A 22 21.68 -7.47 -11.47
C THR A 22 20.32 -6.78 -11.52
N LYS A 23 19.29 -7.41 -12.13
CA LYS A 23 17.91 -6.89 -12.13
C LYS A 23 17.31 -6.82 -10.73
N THR A 24 17.59 -7.82 -9.90
CA THR A 24 17.15 -7.82 -8.49
C THR A 24 17.80 -6.66 -7.72
N ASN A 25 19.09 -6.42 -7.94
CA ASN A 25 19.79 -5.28 -7.32
C ASN A 25 19.24 -3.94 -7.83
N TYR A 26 18.97 -3.83 -9.13
CA TYR A 26 18.34 -2.65 -9.72
C TYR A 26 17.00 -2.32 -9.06
N GLN A 27 16.14 -3.32 -8.87
CA GLN A 27 14.87 -3.14 -8.19
C GLN A 27 15.05 -2.68 -6.74
N LYS A 28 15.99 -3.29 -5.99
CA LYS A 28 16.29 -2.88 -4.61
C LYS A 28 16.71 -1.41 -4.49
N ILE A 29 17.53 -0.91 -5.42
CA ILE A 29 17.95 0.50 -5.40
C ILE A 29 16.78 1.43 -5.77
N LYS A 30 15.90 1.03 -6.69
CA LYS A 30 14.66 1.76 -6.97
C LYS A 30 13.71 1.82 -5.77
N ASP A 31 13.55 0.69 -5.07
CA ASP A 31 12.74 0.63 -3.85
C ASP A 31 13.32 1.54 -2.77
N ARG A 32 14.65 1.57 -2.60
CA ARG A 32 15.32 2.50 -1.68
C ARG A 32 15.05 3.98 -2.01
N ASN A 33 15.00 4.35 -3.28
CA ASN A 33 14.61 5.70 -3.70
C ASN A 33 13.14 6.00 -3.36
N HIS A 34 12.25 5.03 -3.55
CA HIS A 34 10.84 5.14 -3.19
C HIS A 34 10.64 5.28 -1.66
N ASP A 35 11.36 4.49 -0.87
CA ASP A 35 11.33 4.52 0.58
C ASP A 35 11.84 5.86 1.13
N ALA A 36 12.92 6.40 0.55
CA ALA A 36 13.43 7.72 0.92
C ALA A 36 12.42 8.84 0.63
N GLU A 37 11.76 8.81 -0.53
CA GLU A 37 10.70 9.77 -0.87
C GLU A 37 9.49 9.64 0.07
N THR A 38 9.12 8.41 0.42
CA THR A 38 8.02 8.12 1.36
C THR A 38 8.35 8.65 2.75
N SER A 39 9.56 8.37 3.27
CA SER A 39 10.04 8.89 4.55
C SER A 39 10.04 10.42 4.60
N CYS A 40 10.53 11.08 3.55
CA CYS A 40 10.49 12.55 3.43
C CYS A 40 9.05 13.09 3.40
N THR A 41 8.16 12.42 2.65
CA THR A 41 6.73 12.76 2.58
C THR A 41 6.07 12.66 3.96
N GLU A 42 6.37 11.63 4.73
CA GLU A 42 5.84 11.45 6.08
C GLU A 42 6.40 12.46 7.07
N SER A 43 7.71 12.74 7.02
CA SER A 43 8.32 13.79 7.83
C SER A 43 7.64 15.14 7.62
N ILE A 44 7.47 15.56 6.36
CA ILE A 44 6.79 16.82 6.03
C ILE A 44 5.34 16.81 6.49
N TRP A 45 4.65 15.68 6.34
CA TRP A 45 3.27 15.55 6.80
C TRP A 45 3.18 15.70 8.32
N LEU A 46 3.94 14.95 9.11
CA LEU A 46 3.89 15.06 10.59
C LEU A 46 4.24 16.46 11.06
N ASN A 47 5.32 17.02 10.51
CA ASN A 47 5.80 18.33 10.92
C ASN A 47 4.94 19.51 10.49
N THR A 48 3.92 19.31 9.64
CA THR A 48 2.96 20.36 9.26
C THR A 48 1.61 20.20 9.94
N GLU A 49 1.47 19.25 10.86
CA GLU A 49 0.22 18.98 11.56
C GLU A 49 -0.32 20.19 12.33
N TYR A 50 0.54 20.94 13.01
CA TYR A 50 0.13 22.14 13.75
C TYR A 50 -0.42 23.25 12.83
N ILE A 51 -0.01 23.30 11.56
CA ILE A 51 -0.54 24.24 10.56
C ILE A 51 -1.86 23.73 9.99
N ARG A 52 -1.95 22.42 9.72
CA ARG A 52 -3.17 21.79 9.20
C ARG A 52 -4.32 21.82 10.20
N ASN A 53 -4.03 21.68 11.48
CA ASN A 53 -5.07 21.61 12.52
C ASN A 53 -5.36 22.97 13.17
N SER A 54 -4.88 24.07 12.57
CA SER A 54 -5.12 25.44 13.07
C SER A 54 -5.95 26.29 12.11
N ASP A 55 -6.30 27.48 12.58
CA ASP A 55 -7.00 28.56 11.87
C ASP A 55 -6.37 28.95 10.53
N VAL A 56 -5.07 28.71 10.37
CA VAL A 56 -4.29 28.99 9.15
C VAL A 56 -4.31 27.86 8.11
N ASN A 57 -5.08 26.77 8.33
CA ASN A 57 -5.22 25.65 7.39
C ASN A 57 -5.55 26.11 5.96
N SER A 58 -6.32 27.20 5.83
CA SER A 58 -6.67 27.80 4.54
C SER A 58 -5.48 28.11 3.61
N LEU A 59 -4.25 28.26 4.13
CA LEU A 59 -3.03 28.40 3.34
C LEU A 59 -2.64 27.11 2.58
N MET A 60 -3.00 25.95 3.12
CA MET A 60 -2.74 24.62 2.55
C MET A 60 -3.93 24.06 1.75
N ALA A 61 -5.04 24.81 1.67
CA ALA A 61 -6.26 24.37 0.99
C ALA A 61 -5.98 23.95 -0.46
N GLY A 62 -6.58 22.83 -0.87
CA GLY A 62 -6.38 22.22 -2.19
C GLY A 62 -5.29 21.15 -2.26
N TYR A 63 -4.32 21.13 -1.33
CA TYR A 63 -3.20 20.17 -1.32
C TYR A 63 -3.26 19.13 -0.19
N LEU A 64 -4.30 19.17 0.65
CA LEU A 64 -4.49 18.26 1.79
C LEU A 64 -5.21 16.93 1.46
N LYS A 65 -5.58 16.69 0.20
CA LYS A 65 -6.30 15.46 -0.20
C LYS A 65 -5.50 14.18 0.05
N ASN A 66 -4.19 14.23 -0.14
CA ASN A 66 -3.28 13.13 0.18
C ASN A 66 -1.90 13.68 0.57
N LYS A 67 -1.10 12.87 1.28
CA LYS A 67 0.25 13.28 1.72
C LYS A 67 1.16 13.65 0.53
N ARG A 68 1.00 12.92 -0.59
CA ARG A 68 1.83 13.09 -1.80
C ARG A 68 1.64 14.46 -2.46
N ASN A 69 0.42 14.98 -2.54
CA ASN A 69 0.15 16.29 -3.15
C ASN A 69 0.80 17.42 -2.37
N LEU A 70 0.75 17.35 -1.03
CA LEU A 70 1.44 18.31 -0.16
C LEU A 70 2.95 18.25 -0.41
N PHE A 71 3.53 17.05 -0.38
CA PHE A 71 4.95 16.85 -0.66
C PHE A 71 5.35 17.39 -2.03
N THR A 72 4.63 17.05 -3.10
CA THR A 72 4.91 17.53 -4.45
C THR A 72 4.82 19.06 -4.55
N LYS A 73 3.83 19.68 -3.90
CA LYS A 73 3.70 21.14 -3.89
C LYS A 73 4.90 21.79 -3.22
N VAL A 74 5.30 21.33 -2.03
CA VAL A 74 6.47 21.85 -1.31
C VAL A 74 7.76 21.58 -2.10
N LYS A 75 7.90 20.39 -2.70
CA LYS A 75 9.05 20.02 -3.54
C LYS A 75 9.19 20.92 -4.78
N SER A 76 8.08 21.33 -5.38
CA SER A 76 8.06 22.21 -6.56
C SER A 76 8.23 23.70 -6.26
N SER A 77 8.14 24.09 -4.98
CA SER A 77 8.15 25.50 -4.58
C SER A 77 9.57 26.05 -4.48
N ILE A 78 9.75 27.30 -4.90
CA ILE A 78 11.03 28.01 -4.80
C ILE A 78 11.32 28.29 -3.33
N ARG A 79 12.52 27.91 -2.87
CA ARG A 79 12.97 28.16 -1.50
C ARG A 79 13.10 29.66 -1.24
N LEU A 80 12.48 30.15 -0.16
CA LEU A 80 12.62 31.54 0.30
C LEU A 80 13.35 31.52 1.65
N SER A 81 14.66 31.80 1.64
CA SER A 81 15.52 31.77 2.83
C SER A 81 15.21 32.87 3.83
N ASP A 82 14.78 34.02 3.33
CA ASP A 82 14.67 35.26 4.12
C ASP A 82 13.33 35.39 4.84
N ILE A 83 12.46 34.39 4.68
CA ILE A 83 11.10 34.39 5.24
C ILE A 83 11.02 33.33 6.34
N ASP A 84 10.76 33.79 7.56
CA ASP A 84 10.42 32.92 8.69
C ASP A 84 8.96 32.45 8.56
N LEU A 85 8.77 31.13 8.54
CA LEU A 85 7.45 30.50 8.45
C LEU A 85 6.57 30.87 9.64
N ASN A 86 7.09 30.87 10.87
CA ASN A 86 6.30 31.15 12.07
C ASN A 86 5.86 32.62 12.11
N GLN A 87 6.72 33.54 11.68
CA GLN A 87 6.34 34.95 11.53
C GLN A 87 5.23 35.10 10.49
N LEU A 88 5.38 34.47 9.33
CA LEU A 88 4.38 34.53 8.26
C LEU A 88 3.02 33.94 8.70
N LEU A 89 3.02 32.86 9.49
CA LEU A 89 1.81 32.29 10.06
C LEU A 89 1.15 33.26 11.06
N THR A 90 1.95 33.96 11.86
CA THR A 90 1.46 34.96 12.82
C THR A 90 0.83 36.15 12.09
N ASP A 91 1.50 36.69 11.07
CA ASP A 91 0.99 37.77 10.23
C ASP A 91 -0.34 37.38 9.56
N TYR A 92 -0.47 36.11 9.13
CA TYR A 92 -1.71 35.62 8.53
C TYR A 92 -2.85 35.50 9.55
N ARG A 93 -2.56 35.06 10.78
CA ARG A 93 -3.56 35.03 11.87
C ARG A 93 -4.04 36.42 12.23
N GLU A 94 -3.13 37.39 12.35
CA GLU A 94 -3.49 38.79 12.59
C GLU A 94 -4.39 39.32 11.47
N LEU A 95 -4.04 39.06 10.20
CA LEU A 95 -4.85 39.46 9.06
C LEU A 95 -6.26 38.84 9.11
N LEU A 96 -6.38 37.56 9.47
CA LEU A 96 -7.68 36.86 9.58
C LEU A 96 -8.52 37.40 10.75
N ASN A 97 -7.92 37.61 11.91
CA ASN A 97 -8.61 38.10 13.11
C ASN A 97 -9.20 39.50 12.90
N HIS A 98 -8.53 40.33 12.07
CA HIS A 98 -8.97 41.69 11.78
C HIS A 98 -9.74 41.84 10.46
N LYS A 99 -10.13 40.73 9.84
CA LYS A 99 -10.89 40.74 8.59
C LYS A 99 -12.18 41.58 8.74
N ASN A 100 -12.33 42.57 7.86
CA ASN A 100 -13.46 43.53 7.85
C ASN A 100 -13.59 44.41 9.10
N THR A 101 -12.54 44.52 9.91
CA THR A 101 -12.53 45.40 11.08
C THR A 101 -11.44 46.45 10.93
N THR A 102 -11.78 47.70 11.23
CA THR A 102 -10.81 48.80 11.29
C THR A 102 -10.56 49.12 12.75
N ILE A 103 -9.31 49.03 13.17
CA ILE A 103 -8.92 49.37 14.53
C ILE A 103 -8.68 50.88 14.59
N GLN A 104 -9.35 51.56 15.52
CA GLN A 104 -9.10 53.00 15.71
C GLN A 104 -7.74 53.23 16.37
N THR A 105 -7.02 54.24 15.91
CA THR A 105 -5.77 54.68 16.53
C THR A 105 -6.03 55.31 17.90
N ILE A 106 -5.06 55.16 18.80
CA ILE A 106 -5.08 55.79 20.12
C ILE A 106 -4.79 57.28 19.97
N SER A 107 -5.51 58.10 20.72
CA SER A 107 -5.28 59.55 20.74
C SER A 107 -3.86 59.87 21.22
N PRO A 108 -3.16 60.87 20.67
CA PRO A 108 -1.85 61.26 21.18
C PRO A 108 -1.98 61.82 22.60
N TYR A 109 -1.03 61.47 23.47
CA TYR A 109 -0.89 62.13 24.78
C TYR A 109 -0.34 63.55 24.56
N ASN A 110 -1.10 64.55 24.97
CA ASN A 110 -0.76 65.97 24.86
C ASN A 110 -0.88 66.59 26.26
N PRO A 111 0.21 66.66 27.05
CA PRO A 111 0.18 67.26 28.38
C PRO A 111 -0.44 68.66 28.34
N TYR A 112 -1.21 69.03 29.36
CA TYR A 112 -1.75 70.38 29.46
C TYR A 112 -0.59 71.40 29.53
N PRO A 113 -0.48 72.32 28.56
CA PRO A 113 0.59 73.31 28.56
C PRO A 113 0.26 74.41 29.56
N ILE A 114 0.92 74.38 30.72
CA ILE A 114 0.84 75.46 31.70
C ILE A 114 1.58 76.67 31.12
N SER A 115 0.88 77.81 31.01
CA SER A 115 1.46 79.02 30.44
C SER A 115 2.59 79.58 31.33
N PHE A 116 3.49 80.36 30.74
CA PHE A 116 4.56 81.02 31.52
C PHE A 116 3.98 81.92 32.62
N ASP A 117 2.87 82.60 32.33
CA ASP A 117 2.19 83.48 33.28
C ASP A 117 1.57 82.68 34.43
N ASP A 118 0.97 81.53 34.15
CA ASP A 118 0.41 80.61 35.16
C ASP A 118 1.51 79.97 36.02
N GLU A 119 2.64 79.56 35.43
CA GLU A 119 3.80 79.08 36.19
C GLU A 119 4.36 80.16 37.11
N ASN A 120 4.47 81.39 36.61
CA ASN A 120 4.92 82.52 37.42
C ASN A 120 3.91 82.85 38.52
N LEU A 121 2.60 82.75 38.27
CA LEU A 121 1.56 82.94 39.26
C LEU A 121 1.67 81.93 40.42
N LEU A 122 2.08 80.69 40.14
CA LEU A 122 2.32 79.66 41.16
C LEU A 122 3.65 79.87 41.91
N LYS A 123 4.73 80.22 41.18
CA LYS A 123 6.07 80.47 41.75
C LYS A 123 6.14 81.74 42.58
N THR A 124 5.41 82.79 42.21
CA THR A 124 5.43 84.07 42.92
C THR A 124 4.57 84.00 44.17
N PRO A 125 5.12 84.30 45.36
CA PRO A 125 4.32 84.57 46.54
C PRO A 125 3.27 85.64 46.24
N VAL A 126 1.99 85.36 46.52
CA VAL A 126 0.92 86.36 46.37
C VAL A 126 0.99 87.25 47.61
N ILE A 127 1.94 88.18 47.58
CA ILE A 127 2.15 89.19 48.62
C ILE A 127 1.41 90.46 48.20
N ASP A 128 0.89 91.13 49.21
CA ASP A 128 0.24 92.42 49.16
C ASP A 128 0.98 93.48 48.31
N SER A 129 0.25 94.10 47.37
CA SER A 129 0.65 95.26 46.58
C SER A 129 0.45 96.60 47.29
N SER A 130 -0.20 96.61 48.45
CA SER A 130 -0.59 97.82 49.17
C SER A 130 0.57 98.48 49.93
N ASN A 131 0.45 99.81 50.08
CA ASN A 131 1.31 100.66 50.91
C ASN A 131 0.71 100.88 52.31
N SER A 132 -0.10 99.93 52.80
CA SER A 132 -0.64 100.00 54.16
C SER A 132 0.51 100.00 55.18
N TYR A 133 0.36 100.74 56.28
CA TYR A 133 1.36 100.76 57.35
C TYR A 133 1.57 99.37 57.97
N LEU A 134 0.61 98.46 57.81
CA LEU A 134 0.68 97.07 58.26
C LEU A 134 1.55 96.20 57.33
N SER A 135 1.69 96.55 56.05
CA SER A 135 2.32 95.72 55.02
C SER A 135 3.81 95.47 55.26
N GLU A 136 4.56 96.44 55.78
CA GLU A 136 6.00 96.29 56.06
C GLU A 136 6.25 95.24 57.15
N THR A 137 5.45 95.25 58.21
CA THR A 137 5.56 94.31 59.32
C THR A 137 5.15 92.90 58.88
N ILE A 138 4.06 92.78 58.10
CA ILE A 138 3.60 91.50 57.57
C ILE A 138 4.63 90.88 56.62
N LYS A 139 5.26 91.70 55.76
CA LYS A 139 6.36 91.26 54.88
C LYS A 139 7.57 90.77 55.68
N LYS A 140 7.95 91.48 56.75
CA LYS A 140 9.06 91.09 57.62
C LYS A 140 8.81 89.77 58.38
N LEU A 141 7.59 89.57 58.85
CA LEU A 141 7.20 88.38 59.61
C LEU A 141 6.77 87.20 58.72
N GLN A 142 6.59 87.42 57.42
CA GLN A 142 6.11 86.43 56.45
C GLN A 142 4.81 85.74 56.90
N ASN A 143 3.92 86.49 57.57
CA ASN A 143 2.74 85.94 58.24
C ASN A 143 1.41 86.36 57.58
N LEU A 144 1.42 86.73 56.29
CA LEU A 144 0.24 87.20 55.55
C LEU A 144 -0.95 86.23 55.66
N ASP A 145 -0.69 84.93 55.56
CA ASP A 145 -1.74 83.90 55.62
C ASP A 145 -2.33 83.76 57.04
N TRP A 146 -1.52 84.01 58.08
CA TRP A 146 -2.01 84.08 59.46
C TRP A 146 -2.87 85.33 59.66
N VAL A 147 -2.46 86.48 59.13
CA VAL A 147 -3.24 87.73 59.18
C VAL A 147 -4.58 87.56 58.47
N LYS A 148 -4.60 86.90 57.32
CA LYS A 148 -5.83 86.58 56.58
C LYS A 148 -6.79 85.72 57.42
N LYS A 149 -6.29 84.62 57.98
CA LYS A 149 -7.10 83.75 58.86
C LYS A 149 -7.57 84.49 60.10
N GLY A 150 -6.74 85.38 60.63
CA GLY A 150 -7.06 86.35 61.68
C GLY A 150 -8.27 87.21 61.32
N LYS A 151 -8.20 87.88 60.17
CA LYS A 151 -9.26 88.71 59.62
C LYS A 151 -10.56 87.95 59.43
N GLU A 152 -10.51 86.81 58.74
CA GLU A 152 -11.72 86.07 58.33
C GLU A 152 -12.44 85.40 59.50
N ASN A 153 -11.73 85.00 60.56
CA ASN A 153 -12.31 84.15 61.61
C ASN A 153 -12.35 84.79 63.01
N TYR A 154 -11.55 85.82 63.29
CA TYR A 154 -11.33 86.30 64.66
C TYR A 154 -11.54 87.81 64.86
N LEU A 155 -11.64 88.61 63.80
CA LEU A 155 -11.95 90.03 63.91
C LEU A 155 -13.47 90.25 63.81
N VAL A 156 -14.12 90.28 64.98
CA VAL A 156 -15.56 90.57 65.10
C VAL A 156 -15.74 91.73 66.08
N GLY A 157 -16.10 92.91 65.58
CA GLY A 157 -16.24 94.14 66.36
C GLY A 157 -14.91 94.82 66.70
N ASP A 158 -14.95 95.75 67.66
CA ASP A 158 -13.85 96.71 67.88
C ASP A 158 -12.78 96.22 68.89
N ILE A 159 -13.05 95.08 69.54
CA ILE A 159 -12.20 94.50 70.60
C ILE A 159 -11.20 93.52 69.99
N CYS A 160 -9.91 93.78 70.19
CA CYS A 160 -8.86 92.89 69.72
C CYS A 160 -8.88 91.54 70.48
N PRO A 161 -8.92 90.39 69.76
CA PRO A 161 -8.99 89.07 70.39
C PRO A 161 -7.73 88.67 71.17
N PHE A 162 -6.61 89.39 70.99
CA PHE A 162 -5.34 89.09 71.67
C PHE A 162 -5.13 89.94 72.91
N CYS A 163 -5.19 91.27 72.77
CA CYS A 163 -4.91 92.19 73.88
C CYS A 163 -6.17 92.58 74.67
N GLN A 164 -7.36 92.18 74.20
CA GLN A 164 -8.67 92.47 74.81
C GLN A 164 -8.97 93.97 74.99
N LYS A 165 -8.32 94.82 74.19
CA LYS A 165 -8.53 96.27 74.17
C LYS A 165 -9.24 96.68 72.88
N GLU A 166 -9.96 97.80 72.92
CA GLU A 166 -10.56 98.47 71.76
C GLU A 166 -9.46 99.08 70.88
N THR A 167 -8.84 98.27 70.03
CA THR A 167 -7.75 98.68 69.14
C THR A 167 -8.05 98.41 67.67
N ILE A 168 -9.21 97.84 67.35
CA ILE A 168 -9.69 97.65 65.98
C ILE A 168 -10.52 98.89 65.66
N ASP A 169 -9.87 99.92 65.13
CA ASP A 169 -10.56 101.13 64.66
C ASP A 169 -10.81 101.08 63.14
N ASP A 170 -11.58 102.03 62.62
CA ASP A 170 -11.89 102.13 61.18
C ASP A 170 -10.61 102.20 60.34
N LYS A 171 -9.58 102.91 60.84
CA LYS A 171 -8.28 103.04 60.15
C LYS A 171 -7.54 101.71 60.05
N PHE A 172 -7.53 100.91 61.11
CA PHE A 172 -6.96 99.56 61.11
C PHE A 172 -7.74 98.64 60.17
N THR A 173 -9.06 98.72 60.18
CA THR A 173 -9.94 97.90 59.33
C THR A 173 -9.72 98.24 57.85
N GLU A 174 -9.73 99.52 57.48
CA GLU A 174 -9.41 99.98 56.12
C GLU A 174 -7.98 99.55 55.71
N ALA A 175 -7.00 99.74 56.59
CA ALA A 175 -5.62 99.34 56.35
C ALA A 175 -5.46 97.83 56.15
N LEU A 176 -6.30 97.01 56.80
CA LEU A 176 -6.36 95.56 56.67
C LEU A 176 -7.17 95.11 55.45
N GLU A 177 -8.16 95.88 55.02
CA GLU A 177 -8.89 95.67 53.76
C GLU A 177 -8.03 95.99 52.54
N GLN A 178 -7.23 97.05 52.59
CA GLN A 178 -6.28 97.41 51.55
C GLN A 178 -5.21 96.33 51.29
N ILE A 179 -4.85 95.54 52.32
CA ILE A 179 -3.91 94.40 52.19
C ILE A 179 -4.49 93.26 51.32
N PHE A 180 -5.82 93.13 51.29
CA PHE A 180 -6.54 92.10 50.53
C PHE A 180 -7.40 92.75 49.44
N ASP A 181 -6.76 93.55 48.60
CA ASP A 181 -7.37 94.30 47.51
C ASP A 181 -7.91 93.43 46.36
N GLU A 182 -8.49 94.08 45.34
CA GLU A 182 -9.04 93.42 44.16
C GLU A 182 -7.96 92.62 43.39
N SER A 183 -6.71 93.12 43.37
CA SER A 183 -5.56 92.47 42.71
C SER A 183 -5.21 91.13 43.40
N TYR A 184 -5.23 91.08 44.73
CA TYR A 184 -5.10 89.84 45.49
C TYR A 184 -6.22 88.86 45.15
N ALA A 185 -7.48 89.30 45.19
CA ALA A 185 -8.64 88.46 44.90
C ALA A 185 -8.63 87.90 43.46
N GLN A 186 -8.22 88.71 42.48
CA GLN A 186 -8.06 88.29 41.09
C GLN A 186 -6.99 87.21 40.94
N LYS A 187 -5.82 87.37 41.57
CA LYS A 187 -4.74 86.35 41.54
C LYS A 187 -5.21 85.00 42.12
N ILE A 188 -5.92 85.00 43.25
CA ILE A 188 -6.47 83.76 43.83
C ILE A 188 -7.52 83.12 42.91
N THR A 189 -8.36 83.92 42.28
CA THR A 189 -9.37 83.44 41.32
C THR A 189 -8.71 82.82 40.09
N SER A 190 -7.64 83.42 39.58
CA SER A 190 -6.82 82.86 38.50
C SER A 190 -6.17 81.53 38.89
N ILE A 191 -5.62 81.40 40.10
CA ILE A 191 -5.06 80.12 40.59
C ILE A 191 -6.15 79.05 40.69
N LYS A 192 -7.35 79.39 41.19
CA LYS A 192 -8.49 78.45 41.25
C LYS A 192 -8.94 78.01 39.85
N LYS A 193 -8.98 78.94 38.89
CA LYS A 193 -9.32 78.65 37.50
C LYS A 193 -8.27 77.74 36.84
N LEU A 194 -6.98 78.04 37.05
CA LEU A 194 -5.88 77.20 36.59
C LEU A 194 -5.99 75.79 37.14
N LYS A 195 -6.20 75.63 38.46
CA LYS A 195 -6.41 74.33 39.11
C LYS A 195 -7.51 73.54 38.40
N TYR A 196 -8.69 74.16 38.23
CA TYR A 196 -9.84 73.50 37.65
C TYR A 196 -9.58 73.02 36.22
N ILE A 197 -9.01 73.88 35.37
CA ILE A 197 -8.71 73.54 33.97
C ILE A 197 -7.63 72.46 33.89
N TYR A 198 -6.57 72.58 34.69
CA TYR A 198 -5.47 71.62 34.75
C TYR A 198 -5.96 70.24 35.21
N GLU A 199 -6.75 70.18 36.28
CA GLU A 199 -7.34 68.96 36.82
C GLU A 199 -8.24 68.27 35.80
N LEU A 200 -9.24 69.00 35.28
CA LEU A 200 -10.23 68.47 34.36
C LEU A 200 -9.58 67.95 33.06
N THR A 201 -8.76 68.79 32.41
CA THR A 201 -8.17 68.46 31.10
C THR A 201 -7.23 67.27 31.20
N THR A 202 -6.37 67.24 32.23
CA THR A 202 -5.40 66.15 32.42
C THR A 202 -6.12 64.86 32.78
N GLN A 203 -7.12 64.90 33.66
CA GLN A 203 -7.86 63.72 34.08
C GLN A 203 -8.67 63.12 32.92
N GLU A 204 -9.40 63.95 32.14
CA GLU A 204 -10.16 63.50 30.98
C GLU A 204 -9.27 62.80 29.94
N GLN A 205 -8.10 63.39 29.65
CA GLN A 205 -7.15 62.81 28.71
C GLN A 205 -6.58 61.47 29.20
N LEU A 206 -6.17 61.38 30.48
CA LEU A 206 -5.64 60.14 31.05
C LEU A 206 -6.72 59.04 31.08
N GLN A 207 -7.98 59.37 31.40
CA GLN A 207 -9.09 58.41 31.33
C GLN A 207 -9.38 57.96 29.90
N LEU A 208 -9.38 58.88 28.93
CA LEU A 208 -9.56 58.53 27.52
C LEU A 208 -8.48 57.54 27.05
N LEU A 209 -7.21 57.81 27.34
CA LEU A 209 -6.09 56.94 26.99
C LEU A 209 -6.22 55.57 27.65
N LYS A 210 -6.61 55.53 28.93
CA LYS A 210 -6.81 54.29 29.68
C LYS A 210 -7.89 53.42 29.05
N THR A 211 -9.01 54.02 28.65
CA THR A 211 -10.10 53.32 27.95
C THR A 211 -9.63 52.81 26.58
N GLN A 212 -9.01 53.67 25.77
CA GLN A 212 -8.50 53.29 24.44
C GLN A 212 -7.46 52.16 24.49
N LEU A 213 -6.56 52.17 25.49
CA LEU A 213 -5.56 51.11 25.69
C LEU A 213 -6.17 49.77 26.13
N ASN A 214 -7.24 49.81 26.93
CA ASN A 214 -7.94 48.61 27.37
C ASN A 214 -8.75 47.99 26.25
N ASP A 215 -9.43 48.81 25.44
CA ASP A 215 -10.31 48.35 24.36
C ASP A 215 -9.53 47.93 23.10
N CYS A 216 -8.29 48.39 22.94
CA CYS A 216 -7.47 48.07 21.77
C CYS A 216 -6.95 46.63 21.81
N THR A 217 -7.44 45.81 20.87
CA THR A 217 -7.05 44.42 20.67
C THR A 217 -5.67 44.25 20.04
N ALA A 218 -5.17 45.28 19.34
CA ALA A 218 -3.88 45.24 18.66
C ALA A 218 -2.68 45.43 19.60
N ILE A 219 -2.91 45.57 20.91
CA ILE A 219 -1.87 45.80 21.93
C ILE A 219 -1.72 44.55 22.79
N SER A 220 -0.48 44.11 22.98
CA SER A 220 -0.18 42.95 23.80
C SER A 220 -0.51 43.22 25.27
N ILE A 221 -0.72 42.16 26.05
CA ILE A 221 -1.05 42.28 27.48
C ILE A 221 0.10 42.97 28.24
N GLU A 222 1.35 42.69 27.87
CA GLU A 222 2.56 43.24 28.50
C GLU A 222 2.75 44.72 28.14
N GLU A 223 2.59 45.06 26.86
CA GLU A 223 2.61 46.44 26.37
C GLU A 223 1.55 47.28 27.08
N ARG A 224 0.30 46.79 27.12
CA ARG A 224 -0.82 47.45 27.80
C ARG A 224 -0.50 47.68 29.28
N LYS A 225 0.03 46.68 29.98
CA LYS A 225 0.39 46.79 31.40
C LYS A 225 1.44 47.88 31.63
N THR A 226 2.41 48.01 30.73
CA THR A 226 3.48 48.99 30.82
C THR A 226 2.93 50.41 30.66
N SER A 227 2.16 50.68 29.60
CA SER A 227 1.59 52.03 29.40
C SER A 227 0.54 52.39 30.45
N LEU A 228 -0.23 51.42 30.97
CA LEU A 228 -1.13 51.67 32.11
C LEU A 228 -0.37 52.02 33.39
N ALA A 229 0.83 51.49 33.60
CA ALA A 229 1.68 51.88 34.71
C ALA A 229 2.18 53.33 34.55
N HIS A 230 2.59 53.74 33.34
CA HIS A 230 2.93 55.14 33.04
C HIS A 230 1.74 56.08 33.35
N ILE A 231 0.53 55.74 32.87
CA ILE A 231 -0.69 56.52 33.17
C ILE A 231 -0.96 56.59 34.68
N SER A 232 -0.79 55.49 35.41
CA SER A 232 -1.00 55.47 36.87
C SER A 232 -0.01 56.37 37.61
N SER A 233 1.23 56.49 37.13
CA SER A 233 2.22 57.41 37.68
C SER A 233 1.86 58.87 37.38
N LEU A 234 1.38 59.17 36.17
CA LEU A 234 0.88 60.51 35.81
C LEU A 234 -0.37 60.89 36.61
N GLU A 235 -1.28 59.94 36.87
CA GLU A 235 -2.45 60.16 37.74
C GLU A 235 -2.03 60.50 39.19
N LYS A 236 -0.97 59.86 39.70
CA LYS A 236 -0.40 60.19 41.02
C LYS A 236 0.26 61.56 41.04
N MET A 237 1.01 61.90 39.99
CA MET A 237 1.62 63.22 39.82
C MET A 237 0.57 64.31 39.76
N LEU A 238 -0.51 64.10 39.00
CA LEU A 238 -1.64 65.03 38.96
C LEU A 238 -2.20 65.28 40.35
N LYS A 239 -2.43 64.23 41.15
CA LYS A 239 -2.92 64.37 42.54
C LYS A 239 -1.95 65.18 43.41
N SER A 240 -0.65 64.90 43.35
CA SER A 240 0.40 65.67 44.04
C SER A 240 0.35 67.15 43.65
N ASN A 241 0.32 67.44 42.35
CA ASN A 241 0.26 68.81 41.83
C ASN A 241 -1.02 69.55 42.26
N ILE A 242 -2.15 68.87 42.27
CA ILE A 242 -3.41 69.44 42.76
C ILE A 242 -3.36 69.74 44.26
N GLU A 243 -2.72 68.90 45.07
CA GLU A 243 -2.47 69.17 46.50
C GLU A 243 -1.56 70.40 46.68
N LEU A 244 -0.49 70.52 45.89
CA LEU A 244 0.38 71.70 45.90
C LEU A 244 -0.40 72.99 45.56
N ILE A 245 -1.25 72.95 44.53
CA ILE A 245 -2.07 74.12 44.15
C ILE A 245 -3.13 74.43 45.23
N ASN A 246 -3.75 73.42 45.84
CA ASN A 246 -4.67 73.62 46.96
C ASN A 246 -3.98 74.28 48.16
N ASN A 247 -2.76 73.83 48.50
CA ASN A 247 -1.96 74.42 49.56
C ASN A 247 -1.62 75.89 49.27
N LYS A 248 -1.33 76.23 48.01
CA LYS A 248 -1.15 77.61 47.54
C LYS A 248 -2.43 78.44 47.63
N ILE A 249 -3.60 77.88 47.32
CA ILE A 249 -4.89 78.58 47.48
C ILE A 249 -5.19 78.88 48.95
N GLN A 250 -4.89 77.94 49.84
CA GLN A 250 -5.08 78.10 51.29
C GLN A 250 -4.04 79.04 51.92
N ASN A 251 -2.81 79.01 51.42
CA ASN A 251 -1.69 79.81 51.91
C ASN A 251 -1.00 80.53 50.71
N PRO A 252 -1.58 81.63 50.21
CA PRO A 252 -1.11 82.30 48.99
C PRO A 252 0.31 82.86 49.05
N SER A 253 0.89 82.99 50.24
CA SER A 253 2.30 83.37 50.41
C SER A 253 3.29 82.28 49.97
N LEU A 254 2.87 81.02 49.87
CA LEU A 254 3.74 79.91 49.48
C LEU A 254 4.23 80.02 48.03
N SER A 255 5.45 79.58 47.72
CA SER A 255 5.90 79.39 46.34
C SER A 255 5.70 77.93 45.95
N VAL A 256 5.06 77.68 44.81
CA VAL A 256 4.80 76.32 44.32
C VAL A 256 5.41 76.11 42.94
N ILE A 257 6.11 74.98 42.80
CA ILE A 257 6.60 74.44 41.54
C ILE A 257 5.90 73.09 41.36
N LEU A 258 5.29 72.88 40.20
CA LEU A 258 4.61 71.63 39.90
C LEU A 258 5.62 70.57 39.45
N ASP A 259 5.39 69.35 39.92
CA ASP A 259 6.17 68.18 39.52
C ASP A 259 5.88 67.86 38.05
N LYS A 260 6.95 67.57 37.29
CA LYS A 260 6.90 67.13 35.90
C LYS A 260 7.87 65.97 35.72
N ASP A 261 7.39 64.84 35.21
CA ASP A 261 8.23 63.69 34.87
C ASP A 261 8.24 63.52 33.35
N LYS A 262 9.20 64.20 32.71
CA LYS A 262 9.35 64.15 31.26
C LYS A 262 9.68 62.75 30.75
N ASP A 263 10.38 61.94 31.53
CA ASP A 263 10.78 60.60 31.10
C ASP A 263 9.56 59.69 30.97
N ILE A 264 8.62 59.75 31.91
CA ILE A 264 7.34 59.03 31.83
C ILE A 264 6.48 59.56 30.69
N GLU A 265 6.39 60.88 30.52
CA GLU A 265 5.63 61.50 29.43
C GLU A 265 6.17 61.11 28.03
N GLU A 266 7.49 61.17 27.84
CA GLU A 266 8.16 60.76 26.60
C GLU A 266 8.02 59.26 26.35
N SER A 267 8.10 58.44 27.39
CA SER A 267 7.90 56.99 27.28
C SER A 267 6.49 56.65 26.84
N LEU A 268 5.45 57.26 27.44
CA LEU A 268 4.07 57.06 27.04
C LEU A 268 3.81 57.54 25.61
N LEU A 269 4.37 58.69 25.22
CA LEU A 269 4.30 59.20 23.85
C LEU A 269 4.92 58.24 22.84
N LYS A 270 6.07 57.66 23.19
CA LYS A 270 6.77 56.67 22.35
C LYS A 270 5.94 55.39 22.20
N ASP A 271 5.38 54.88 23.29
CA ASP A 271 4.51 53.71 23.30
C ASP A 271 3.30 53.93 22.36
N ILE A 272 2.57 55.04 22.53
CA ILE A 272 1.40 55.37 21.71
C ILE A 272 1.77 55.50 20.23
N LYS A 273 2.90 56.15 19.90
CA LYS A 273 3.39 56.25 18.51
C LYS A 273 3.68 54.87 17.91
N GLN A 274 4.32 53.99 18.67
CA GLN A 274 4.61 52.63 18.23
C GLN A 274 3.32 51.85 17.97
N TYR A 275 2.35 51.92 18.89
CA TYR A 275 1.05 51.24 18.73
C TYR A 275 0.29 51.76 17.52
N ASN A 276 0.21 53.08 17.34
CA ASN A 276 -0.48 53.68 16.20
C ASN A 276 0.19 53.34 14.87
N SER A 277 1.53 53.24 14.83
CA SER A 277 2.25 52.78 13.63
C SER A 277 1.84 51.35 13.26
N ARG A 278 1.81 50.43 14.24
CA ARG A 278 1.39 49.03 14.03
C ARG A 278 -0.08 48.93 13.61
N ILE A 279 -0.97 49.70 14.26
CA ILE A 279 -2.40 49.77 13.92
C ILE A 279 -2.60 50.25 12.48
N ASN A 280 -1.87 51.28 12.05
CA ASN A 280 -1.99 51.81 10.69
C ASN A 280 -1.49 50.80 9.63
N ASP A 281 -0.34 50.14 9.88
CA ASP A 281 0.16 49.09 8.99
C ASP A 281 -0.84 47.94 8.85
N LEU A 282 -1.44 47.51 9.97
CA LEU A 282 -2.45 46.47 9.98
C LEU A 282 -3.72 46.89 9.24
N ASN A 283 -4.21 48.11 9.48
CA ASN A 283 -5.39 48.64 8.78
C ASN A 283 -5.17 48.73 7.26
N GLU A 284 -3.98 49.14 6.80
CA GLU A 284 -3.64 49.13 5.37
C GLU A 284 -3.60 47.70 4.80
N LYS A 285 -3.00 46.75 5.52
CA LYS A 285 -3.00 45.33 5.14
C LYS A 285 -4.42 44.75 5.03
N VAL A 286 -5.31 45.11 5.96
CA VAL A 286 -6.73 44.69 5.97
C VAL A 286 -7.52 45.37 4.85
N LYS A 287 -7.26 46.65 4.55
CA LYS A 287 -7.88 47.34 3.40
C LYS A 287 -7.54 46.66 2.07
N GLN A 288 -6.33 46.12 1.96
CA GLN A 288 -5.86 45.33 0.82
C GLN A 288 -5.94 43.82 1.08
N PHE A 289 -6.93 43.35 1.85
CA PHE A 289 -6.99 41.98 2.37
C PHE A 289 -6.69 40.90 1.32
N ASN A 290 -7.36 40.94 0.16
CA ASN A 290 -7.19 39.92 -0.87
C ASN A 290 -5.75 39.88 -1.44
N LEU A 291 -5.16 41.06 -1.69
CA LEU A 291 -3.79 41.17 -2.20
C LEU A 291 -2.77 40.68 -1.17
N THR A 292 -2.92 41.10 0.09
CA THR A 292 -2.06 40.68 1.20
C THR A 292 -2.18 39.17 1.43
N GLN A 293 -3.40 38.63 1.40
CA GLN A 293 -3.67 37.21 1.53
C GLN A 293 -2.99 36.40 0.42
N ASP A 294 -3.10 36.82 -0.84
CA ASP A 294 -2.48 36.11 -1.96
C ASP A 294 -0.96 36.20 -1.90
N LYS A 295 -0.40 37.33 -1.47
CA LYS A 295 1.04 37.48 -1.23
C LYS A 295 1.53 36.50 -0.16
N ILE A 296 0.85 36.42 0.98
CA ILE A 296 1.17 35.46 2.05
C ILE A 296 1.05 34.02 1.55
N LYS A 297 -0.03 33.67 0.82
CA LYS A 297 -0.20 32.32 0.24
C LYS A 297 0.92 31.95 -0.71
N ASN A 298 1.40 32.89 -1.52
CA ASN A 298 2.51 32.66 -2.45
C ASN A 298 3.84 32.48 -1.71
N GLN A 299 4.09 33.28 -0.67
CA GLN A 299 5.30 33.18 0.15
C GLN A 299 5.32 31.93 1.04
N PHE A 300 4.15 31.49 1.50
CA PHE A 300 3.97 30.38 2.42
C PHE A 300 4.64 29.10 1.95
N TRP A 301 4.46 28.72 0.68
CA TRP A 301 5.04 27.49 0.15
C TRP A 301 6.57 27.55 0.10
N GLY A 302 7.14 28.71 -0.21
CA GLY A 302 8.59 28.91 -0.23
C GLY A 302 9.21 28.95 1.17
N ALA A 303 8.50 29.56 2.14
CA ALA A 303 8.88 29.55 3.55
C ALA A 303 8.81 28.13 4.14
N LEU A 304 7.76 27.37 3.80
CA LEU A 304 7.62 25.97 4.21
C LEU A 304 8.71 25.08 3.60
N ARG A 305 9.07 25.31 2.33
CA ARG A 305 10.20 24.62 1.69
C ARG A 305 11.52 24.94 2.39
N ASN A 306 11.75 26.19 2.78
CA ASN A 306 12.94 26.58 3.53
C ASN A 306 12.97 25.92 4.92
N TYR A 307 11.85 25.96 5.64
CA TYR A 307 11.71 25.36 6.97
C TYR A 307 12.01 23.84 6.98
N ARG A 308 11.73 23.15 5.87
CA ARG A 308 11.99 21.71 5.70
C ARG A 308 13.12 21.40 4.73
N ASN A 309 14.02 22.35 4.51
CA ASN A 309 15.08 22.19 3.53
C ASN A 309 16.01 21.01 3.84
N THR A 310 16.29 20.75 5.12
CA THR A 310 17.11 19.60 5.55
C THR A 310 16.53 18.25 5.12
N ASP A 311 15.19 18.09 5.19
CA ASP A 311 14.51 16.86 4.74
C ASP A 311 14.69 16.65 3.23
N PHE A 312 14.67 17.74 2.45
CA PHE A 312 14.90 17.70 1.01
C PHE A 312 16.36 17.49 0.63
N GLU A 313 17.32 18.05 1.37
CA GLU A 313 18.76 17.82 1.16
C GLU A 313 19.14 16.36 1.39
N VAL A 314 18.59 15.74 2.43
CA VAL A 314 18.78 14.30 2.70
C VAL A 314 18.19 13.46 1.57
N LEU A 315 16.97 13.79 1.12
CA LEU A 315 16.34 13.11 0.00
C LEU A 315 17.16 13.24 -1.28
N GLU A 316 17.59 14.45 -1.63
CA GLU A 316 18.36 14.73 -2.84
C GLU A 316 19.69 13.99 -2.83
N LYS A 317 20.39 13.96 -1.69
CA LYS A 317 21.62 13.20 -1.54
C LYS A 317 21.42 11.70 -1.79
N ILE A 318 20.39 11.10 -1.20
CA ILE A 318 20.07 9.68 -1.41
C ILE A 318 19.70 9.42 -2.88
N GLN A 319 18.91 10.30 -3.49
CA GLN A 319 18.51 10.17 -4.89
C GLN A 319 19.71 10.24 -5.84
N VAL A 320 20.61 11.21 -5.65
CA VAL A 320 21.83 11.35 -6.47
C VAL A 320 22.74 10.13 -6.32
N GLU A 321 23.00 9.65 -5.09
CA GLU A 321 23.81 8.46 -4.85
C GLU A 321 23.21 7.22 -5.52
N ASN A 322 21.90 7.02 -5.39
CA ASN A 322 21.20 5.89 -5.98
C ASN A 322 21.08 5.99 -7.51
N ASP A 323 20.90 7.18 -8.08
CA ASP A 323 20.79 7.37 -9.53
C ASP A 323 22.11 7.02 -10.24
N ILE A 324 23.26 7.31 -9.62
CA ILE A 324 24.58 6.87 -10.11
C ILE A 324 24.64 5.34 -10.16
N ILE A 325 24.18 4.66 -9.10
CA ILE A 325 24.17 3.20 -9.02
C ILE A 325 23.19 2.63 -10.06
N ILE A 326 21.99 3.17 -10.18
CA ILE A 326 20.96 2.77 -11.16
C ILE A 326 21.55 2.83 -12.56
N LYS A 327 22.19 3.95 -12.93
CA LYS A 327 22.81 4.10 -14.25
C LYS A 327 23.89 3.03 -14.51
N SER A 328 24.74 2.76 -13.52
CA SER A 328 25.76 1.71 -13.65
C SER A 328 25.16 0.30 -13.80
N LEU A 329 24.02 0.03 -13.15
CA LEU A 329 23.30 -1.24 -13.25
C LEU A 329 22.59 -1.37 -14.60
N GLU A 330 22.04 -0.29 -15.15
CA GLU A 330 21.45 -0.25 -16.49
C GLU A 330 22.49 -0.56 -17.57
N GLU A 331 23.66 0.08 -17.50
CA GLU A 331 24.80 -0.20 -18.38
C GLU A 331 25.26 -1.67 -18.27
N SER A 332 25.28 -2.22 -17.05
CA SER A 332 25.62 -3.63 -16.79
C SER A 332 24.58 -4.59 -17.36
N ILE A 333 23.29 -4.31 -17.19
CA ILE A 333 22.18 -5.09 -17.77
C ILE A 333 22.28 -5.10 -19.29
N ASP A 334 22.51 -3.94 -19.91
CA ASP A 334 22.65 -3.82 -21.36
C ASP A 334 23.88 -4.58 -21.88
N SER A 335 25.00 -4.52 -21.18
CA SER A 335 26.20 -5.29 -21.54
C SER A 335 25.95 -6.79 -21.48
N ILE A 336 25.33 -7.29 -20.40
CA ILE A 336 25.02 -8.72 -20.25
C ILE A 336 24.03 -9.18 -21.32
N ASN A 337 23.02 -8.38 -21.65
CA ASN A 337 22.09 -8.70 -22.74
C ASN A 337 22.79 -8.77 -24.11
N LYS A 338 23.75 -7.88 -24.38
CA LYS A 338 24.57 -7.93 -25.60
C LYS A 338 25.43 -9.19 -25.66
N GLU A 339 26.06 -9.58 -24.55
CA GLU A 339 26.86 -10.82 -24.46
C GLU A 339 26.00 -12.08 -24.66
N ILE A 340 24.81 -12.13 -24.06
CA ILE A 340 23.86 -13.24 -24.26
C ILE A 340 23.49 -13.33 -25.74
N LYS A 341 23.08 -12.21 -26.36
CA LYS A 341 22.70 -12.17 -27.77
C LYS A 341 23.85 -12.62 -28.68
N HIS A 342 25.06 -12.12 -28.44
CA HIS A 342 26.25 -12.52 -29.20
C HIS A 342 26.50 -14.04 -29.10
N THR A 343 26.44 -14.59 -27.89
CA THR A 343 26.67 -16.03 -27.67
C THR A 343 25.58 -16.90 -28.30
N ASP A 344 24.32 -16.44 -28.27
CA ASP A 344 23.20 -17.11 -28.94
C ASP A 344 23.37 -17.07 -30.48
N ASP A 345 23.80 -15.95 -31.05
CA ASP A 345 24.08 -15.83 -32.49
C ASP A 345 25.20 -16.79 -32.93
N GLU A 346 26.27 -16.93 -32.14
CA GLU A 346 27.33 -17.93 -32.39
C GLU A 346 26.79 -19.38 -32.32
N ILE A 347 25.86 -19.66 -31.40
CA ILE A 347 25.19 -20.97 -31.33
C ILE A 347 24.37 -21.23 -32.60
N LYS A 348 23.66 -20.21 -33.13
CA LYS A 348 22.91 -20.32 -34.39
C LYS A 348 23.83 -20.62 -35.57
N GLU A 349 24.96 -19.91 -35.69
CA GLU A 349 25.93 -20.16 -36.75
C GLU A 349 26.50 -21.58 -36.72
N LEU A 350 26.82 -22.09 -35.53
CA LEU A 350 27.29 -23.46 -35.34
C LEU A 350 26.22 -24.50 -35.72
N ARG A 351 24.93 -24.21 -35.47
CA ARG A 351 23.82 -25.09 -35.87
C ARG A 351 23.55 -25.06 -37.38
N ASN A 352 23.64 -23.91 -38.03
CA ASN A 352 23.42 -23.77 -39.47
C ASN A 352 24.45 -24.54 -40.30
N LYS A 353 25.69 -24.70 -39.79
CA LYS A 353 26.70 -25.59 -40.37
C LYS A 353 26.35 -27.08 -40.29
N THR A 354 25.27 -27.45 -39.61
CA THR A 354 24.89 -28.83 -39.27
C THR A 354 23.46 -29.20 -39.77
N SER A 355 22.92 -28.55 -40.81
CA SER A 355 21.60 -28.93 -41.38
C SER A 355 21.63 -30.35 -41.97
N ASN A 356 21.03 -31.28 -41.23
CA ASN A 356 21.34 -32.72 -41.24
C ASN A 356 20.33 -33.56 -42.04
N ILE A 357 19.98 -33.14 -43.27
CA ILE A 357 19.03 -33.89 -44.12
C ILE A 357 19.50 -35.32 -44.36
N ASP A 358 20.82 -35.51 -44.46
CA ASP A 358 21.42 -36.84 -44.56
C ASP A 358 21.16 -37.72 -43.33
N ALA A 359 21.23 -37.17 -42.11
CA ALA A 359 20.90 -37.94 -40.92
C ALA A 359 19.39 -38.22 -40.81
N THR A 360 18.53 -37.27 -41.20
CA THR A 360 17.07 -37.51 -41.21
C THR A 360 16.70 -38.65 -42.16
N ILE A 361 17.24 -38.64 -43.39
CA ILE A 361 17.01 -39.72 -44.37
C ILE A 361 17.56 -41.05 -43.85
N SER A 362 18.77 -41.04 -43.28
CA SER A 362 19.39 -42.24 -42.70
C SER A 362 18.59 -42.80 -41.53
N SER A 363 18.02 -41.94 -40.68
CA SER A 363 17.20 -42.31 -39.53
C SER A 363 15.89 -42.98 -39.98
N ILE A 364 15.15 -42.36 -40.90
CA ILE A 364 13.88 -42.92 -41.41
C ILE A 364 14.13 -44.27 -42.09
N ASN A 365 15.15 -44.37 -42.96
CA ASN A 365 15.46 -45.62 -43.65
C ASN A 365 15.92 -46.73 -42.68
N SER A 366 16.66 -46.38 -41.63
CA SER A 366 17.04 -47.35 -40.59
C SER A 366 15.82 -47.88 -39.83
N LYS A 367 14.86 -47.00 -39.50
CA LYS A 367 13.60 -47.40 -38.84
C LYS A 367 12.74 -48.30 -39.75
N LEU A 368 12.59 -47.96 -41.02
CA LEU A 368 11.87 -48.80 -42.00
C LEU A 368 12.48 -50.21 -42.07
N LYS A 369 13.81 -50.29 -42.13
CA LYS A 369 14.53 -51.57 -42.16
C LYS A 369 14.34 -52.39 -40.88
N ASN A 370 14.34 -51.73 -39.72
CA ASN A 370 14.11 -52.40 -38.42
C ASN A 370 12.69 -52.95 -38.29
N LEU A 371 11.70 -52.30 -38.92
CA LEU A 371 10.31 -52.78 -39.01
C LEU A 371 10.13 -53.92 -40.02
N GLY A 372 11.21 -54.41 -40.65
CA GLY A 372 11.17 -55.47 -41.66
C GLY A 372 10.70 -55.00 -43.04
N ILE A 373 10.58 -53.69 -43.27
CA ILE A 373 10.12 -53.13 -44.54
C ILE A 373 11.33 -52.78 -45.40
N THR A 374 11.53 -53.56 -46.46
CA THR A 374 12.62 -53.39 -47.42
C THR A 374 12.14 -53.11 -48.84
N CYS A 375 10.82 -53.02 -49.05
CA CYS A 375 10.19 -52.83 -50.35
C CYS A 375 10.16 -51.36 -50.81
N PHE A 376 10.43 -50.39 -49.92
CA PHE A 376 10.63 -48.98 -50.26
C PHE A 376 11.54 -48.28 -49.26
N TYR A 377 12.14 -47.17 -49.68
CA TYR A 377 12.97 -46.28 -48.87
C TYR A 377 12.82 -44.82 -49.34
N ILE A 378 13.36 -43.88 -48.56
CA ILE A 378 13.38 -42.46 -48.89
C ILE A 378 14.77 -42.06 -49.38
N ASP A 379 14.85 -41.28 -50.45
CA ASP A 379 16.11 -40.72 -50.98
C ASP A 379 15.99 -39.20 -51.22
N LYS A 380 17.12 -38.52 -51.40
CA LYS A 380 17.14 -37.08 -51.73
C LYS A 380 16.49 -36.83 -53.08
N HIS A 381 15.71 -35.76 -53.16
CA HIS A 381 15.17 -35.33 -54.44
C HIS A 381 16.31 -34.88 -55.35
N PRO A 382 16.39 -35.37 -56.61
CA PRO A 382 17.53 -35.10 -57.50
C PRO A 382 17.68 -33.64 -57.96
N THR A 383 16.71 -32.77 -57.66
CA THR A 383 16.63 -31.39 -58.20
C THR A 383 16.15 -30.37 -57.18
N ILE A 384 15.32 -30.77 -56.21
CA ILE A 384 14.80 -29.89 -55.16
C ILE A 384 15.69 -30.04 -53.91
N LYS A 385 16.40 -28.96 -53.54
CA LYS A 385 17.19 -28.94 -52.30
C LYS A 385 16.27 -29.13 -51.08
N ASN A 386 16.77 -29.84 -50.08
CA ASN A 386 16.07 -30.11 -48.81
C ASN A 386 14.73 -30.85 -48.96
N SER A 387 14.55 -31.61 -50.04
CA SER A 387 13.37 -32.44 -50.27
C SER A 387 13.77 -33.89 -50.47
N PHE A 388 12.85 -34.81 -50.21
CA PHE A 388 13.06 -36.24 -50.35
C PHE A 388 11.93 -36.90 -51.15
N VAL A 389 12.22 -38.04 -51.75
CA VAL A 389 11.33 -38.82 -52.62
C VAL A 389 11.28 -40.26 -52.15
N ILE A 390 10.12 -40.91 -52.30
CA ILE A 390 9.93 -42.33 -51.97
C ILE A 390 10.33 -43.16 -53.19
N VAL A 391 11.21 -44.15 -52.98
CA VAL A 391 11.74 -45.04 -54.01
C VAL A 391 11.38 -46.49 -53.65
N ARG A 392 10.87 -47.26 -54.62
CA ARG A 392 10.66 -48.71 -54.51
C ARG A 392 11.93 -49.45 -54.91
N SER A 393 12.18 -50.60 -54.30
CA SER A 393 13.40 -51.41 -54.48
C SER A 393 13.62 -51.90 -55.92
N ASP A 394 12.58 -51.87 -56.74
CA ASP A 394 12.55 -52.38 -58.11
C ASP A 394 13.12 -51.38 -59.15
N ASN A 395 13.64 -50.23 -58.71
CA ASN A 395 14.32 -49.21 -59.52
C ASN A 395 13.57 -48.69 -60.77
N THR A 396 12.25 -48.88 -60.86
CA THR A 396 11.45 -48.25 -61.92
C THR A 396 10.98 -46.87 -61.45
N PRO A 397 11.34 -45.77 -62.15
CA PRO A 397 10.80 -44.44 -61.87
C PRO A 397 9.34 -44.40 -62.34
N SER A 398 8.47 -45.06 -61.59
CA SER A 398 7.04 -45.08 -61.87
C SER A 398 6.48 -43.70 -61.49
N LYS A 399 5.85 -43.03 -62.45
CA LYS A 399 5.25 -41.69 -62.30
C LYS A 399 4.20 -41.57 -61.17
N ASN A 400 3.93 -42.62 -60.39
CA ASN A 400 2.92 -42.65 -59.33
C ASN A 400 3.26 -43.67 -58.21
N VAL A 401 4.46 -43.61 -57.61
CA VAL A 401 4.82 -44.45 -56.43
C VAL A 401 3.77 -44.32 -55.31
N TYR A 402 3.15 -43.15 -55.16
CA TYR A 402 2.11 -42.93 -54.16
C TYR A 402 0.85 -43.80 -54.35
N ARG A 403 0.52 -44.20 -55.59
CA ARG A 403 -0.62 -45.08 -55.90
C ARG A 403 -0.33 -46.55 -55.64
N SER A 404 0.95 -46.93 -55.53
CA SER A 404 1.35 -48.31 -55.25
C SER A 404 1.60 -48.59 -53.77
N LEU A 405 1.52 -47.58 -52.90
CA LEU A 405 1.58 -47.74 -51.45
C LEU A 405 0.20 -48.15 -50.93
N SER A 406 0.17 -49.17 -50.08
CA SER A 406 -1.01 -49.48 -49.27
C SER A 406 -1.30 -48.35 -48.27
N GLU A 407 -2.54 -48.25 -47.80
CA GLU A 407 -2.90 -47.27 -46.77
C GLU A 407 -2.05 -47.41 -45.50
N GLY A 408 -1.72 -48.64 -45.09
CA GLY A 408 -0.82 -48.89 -43.97
C GLY A 408 0.61 -48.38 -44.20
N GLU A 409 1.17 -48.58 -45.40
CA GLU A 409 2.50 -48.05 -45.74
C GLU A 409 2.54 -46.52 -45.75
N LYS A 410 1.45 -45.88 -46.22
CA LYS A 410 1.30 -44.41 -46.18
C LYS A 410 1.25 -43.91 -44.74
N THR A 411 0.42 -44.51 -43.89
CA THR A 411 0.33 -44.15 -42.47
C THR A 411 1.69 -44.28 -41.79
N LEU A 412 2.42 -45.36 -42.06
CA LEU A 412 3.72 -45.62 -41.43
C LEU A 412 4.79 -44.60 -41.84
N ILE A 413 4.94 -44.32 -43.13
CA ILE A 413 5.97 -43.36 -43.59
C ILE A 413 5.68 -41.93 -43.11
N THR A 414 4.40 -41.54 -43.11
CA THR A 414 3.96 -40.26 -42.55
C THR A 414 4.23 -40.18 -41.05
N PHE A 415 4.00 -41.28 -40.33
CA PHE A 415 4.29 -41.34 -38.90
C PHE A 415 5.79 -41.26 -38.59
N LEU A 416 6.64 -41.98 -39.33
CA LEU A 416 8.09 -41.89 -39.17
C LEU A 416 8.63 -40.50 -39.51
N TYR A 417 8.09 -39.88 -40.56
CA TYR A 417 8.41 -38.49 -40.88
C TYR A 417 7.99 -37.54 -39.75
N PHE A 418 6.80 -37.72 -39.20
CA PHE A 418 6.31 -36.93 -38.07
C PHE A 418 7.22 -37.04 -36.85
N ILE A 419 7.70 -38.25 -36.51
CA ILE A 419 8.67 -38.43 -35.41
C ILE A 419 9.96 -37.65 -35.67
N GLU A 420 10.54 -37.77 -36.87
CA GLU A 420 11.79 -37.08 -37.17
C GLU A 420 11.60 -35.56 -37.26
N TYR A 421 10.42 -35.09 -37.68
CA TYR A 421 10.03 -33.69 -37.63
C TYR A 421 9.91 -33.18 -36.18
N CYS A 422 9.35 -33.98 -35.27
CA CYS A 422 9.30 -33.62 -33.84
C CYS A 422 10.71 -33.59 -33.20
N LYS A 423 11.64 -34.46 -33.64
CA LYS A 423 13.02 -34.50 -33.14
C LYS A 423 13.89 -33.37 -33.70
N GLY A 424 13.78 -33.10 -35.00
CA GLY A 424 14.49 -32.03 -35.67
C GLY A 424 13.66 -30.77 -35.64
N GLN A 425 13.85 -29.90 -34.65
CA GLN A 425 13.24 -28.56 -34.64
C GLN A 425 13.69 -27.77 -35.89
N THR A 426 12.98 -27.94 -37.01
CA THR A 426 13.16 -27.19 -38.25
C THR A 426 12.37 -25.89 -38.19
N ASN A 427 12.60 -25.09 -37.15
CA ASN A 427 12.26 -23.68 -37.20
C ASN A 427 13.57 -22.90 -37.25
N THR A 428 13.96 -22.55 -38.47
CA THR A 428 14.95 -21.50 -38.74
C THR A 428 14.49 -20.12 -38.23
N ASP A 429 13.25 -20.00 -37.74
CA ASP A 429 12.70 -18.82 -37.07
C ASP A 429 12.74 -18.99 -35.55
N GLU A 430 13.88 -18.67 -34.94
CA GLU A 430 14.07 -18.59 -33.48
C GLU A 430 13.39 -17.35 -32.87
N PHE A 431 12.08 -17.24 -33.01
CA PHE A 431 11.25 -16.36 -32.18
C PHE A 431 10.08 -17.09 -31.49
N ASP A 432 9.92 -18.39 -31.70
CA ASP A 432 8.84 -19.16 -31.08
C ASP A 432 9.34 -20.00 -29.88
N ASN A 433 9.34 -19.38 -28.69
CA ASN A 433 9.65 -20.02 -27.40
C ASN A 433 8.43 -20.74 -26.78
N ARG A 434 7.36 -21.02 -27.55
CA ARG A 434 6.17 -21.70 -27.02
C ARG A 434 6.45 -23.18 -26.77
N ASP A 435 5.90 -23.71 -25.67
CA ASP A 435 5.92 -25.14 -25.37
C ASP A 435 5.33 -25.93 -26.54
N SER A 436 6.04 -26.98 -27.00
CA SER A 436 5.53 -27.87 -28.04
C SER A 436 4.39 -28.73 -27.50
N LEU A 437 3.23 -28.63 -28.17
CA LEU A 437 2.10 -29.53 -27.98
C LEU A 437 2.03 -30.47 -29.17
N ILE A 438 2.22 -31.77 -28.92
CA ILE A 438 2.09 -32.82 -29.93
C ILE A 438 0.74 -33.50 -29.76
N VAL A 439 -0.05 -33.56 -30.83
CA VAL A 439 -1.33 -34.28 -30.87
C VAL A 439 -1.23 -35.40 -31.89
N ILE A 440 -1.47 -36.63 -31.44
CA ILE A 440 -1.48 -37.83 -32.29
C ILE A 440 -2.90 -38.40 -32.26
N ASP A 441 -3.59 -38.30 -33.40
CA ASP A 441 -4.93 -38.87 -33.57
C ASP A 441 -4.82 -40.22 -34.28
N ASP A 442 -5.12 -41.28 -33.54
CA ASP A 442 -5.20 -42.67 -33.96
C ASP A 442 -4.03 -43.17 -34.85
N PRO A 443 -2.82 -43.31 -34.29
CA PRO A 443 -1.59 -43.61 -35.06
C PRO A 443 -1.55 -44.99 -35.71
N ILE A 444 -2.53 -45.85 -35.39
CA ILE A 444 -2.59 -47.24 -35.83
C ILE A 444 -3.75 -47.53 -36.79
N SER A 445 -4.43 -46.48 -37.27
CA SER A 445 -5.50 -46.65 -38.26
C SER A 445 -4.96 -47.34 -39.52
N SER A 446 -5.62 -48.42 -39.93
CA SER A 446 -5.24 -49.24 -41.09
C SER A 446 -3.87 -49.94 -41.01
N LEU A 447 -3.25 -50.01 -39.82
CA LEU A 447 -2.02 -50.79 -39.59
C LEU A 447 -2.35 -52.23 -39.14
N SER A 448 -1.49 -53.17 -39.52
CA SER A 448 -1.56 -54.55 -38.99
C SER A 448 -1.23 -54.58 -37.50
N GLN A 449 -1.82 -55.54 -36.77
CA GLN A 449 -1.56 -55.73 -35.33
C GLN A 449 -0.06 -55.88 -34.99
N ASN A 450 0.74 -56.39 -35.94
CA ASN A 450 2.18 -56.58 -35.76
C ASN A 450 2.94 -55.27 -35.50
N TYR A 451 2.47 -54.13 -36.01
CA TYR A 451 3.15 -52.84 -35.84
C TYR A 451 2.72 -52.09 -34.57
N ILE A 452 1.71 -52.57 -33.84
CA ILE A 452 1.18 -51.89 -32.65
C ILE A 452 2.28 -51.70 -31.59
N TYR A 453 3.08 -52.74 -31.36
CA TYR A 453 4.19 -52.71 -30.40
C TYR A 453 5.28 -51.72 -30.79
N ASP A 454 5.67 -51.74 -32.06
CA ASP A 454 6.73 -50.85 -32.56
C ASP A 454 6.29 -49.38 -32.51
N ILE A 455 5.06 -49.08 -32.92
CA ILE A 455 4.51 -47.73 -32.87
C ILE A 455 4.38 -47.24 -31.42
N ALA A 456 3.88 -48.08 -30.51
CA ALA A 456 3.78 -47.73 -29.09
C ALA A 456 5.16 -47.43 -28.47
N SER A 457 6.16 -48.27 -28.79
CA SER A 457 7.55 -48.08 -28.36
C SER A 457 8.15 -46.79 -28.91
N MET A 458 7.96 -46.51 -30.20
CA MET A 458 8.44 -45.27 -30.83
C MET A 458 7.81 -44.03 -30.17
N ILE A 459 6.50 -44.02 -29.91
CA ILE A 459 5.86 -42.89 -29.23
C ILE A 459 6.45 -42.69 -27.84
N HIS A 460 6.62 -43.77 -27.08
CA HIS A 460 7.12 -43.69 -25.72
C HIS A 460 8.57 -43.18 -25.66
N TYR A 461 9.48 -43.75 -26.46
CA TYR A 461 10.91 -43.43 -26.37
C TYR A 461 11.31 -42.21 -27.19
N ASP A 462 10.69 -41.99 -28.36
CA ASP A 462 11.06 -40.89 -29.25
C ASP A 462 10.25 -39.61 -29.01
N ILE A 463 8.95 -39.71 -28.65
CA ILE A 463 8.07 -38.54 -28.55
C ILE A 463 7.98 -38.02 -27.11
N PHE A 464 7.72 -38.89 -26.12
CA PHE A 464 7.57 -38.42 -24.72
C PHE A 464 8.85 -37.82 -24.13
N THR A 465 10.01 -38.18 -24.66
CA THR A 465 11.30 -37.61 -24.24
C THR A 465 11.59 -36.25 -24.87
N SER A 466 10.91 -35.91 -25.97
CA SER A 466 11.24 -34.74 -26.79
C SER A 466 10.27 -33.57 -26.68
N ALA A 467 9.09 -33.78 -26.08
CA ALA A 467 8.03 -32.77 -26.01
C ALA A 467 7.50 -32.53 -24.59
N ASN A 468 7.08 -31.28 -24.32
CA ASN A 468 6.58 -30.88 -23.01
C ASN A 468 5.14 -31.38 -22.75
N LYS A 469 4.31 -31.47 -23.80
CA LYS A 469 2.92 -31.94 -23.71
C LYS A 469 2.57 -32.80 -24.93
N VAL A 470 2.00 -33.99 -24.67
CA VAL A 470 1.58 -34.93 -25.71
C VAL A 470 0.15 -35.39 -25.44
N ILE A 471 -0.70 -35.33 -26.46
CA ILE A 471 -2.08 -35.84 -26.44
C ILE A 471 -2.17 -36.97 -27.45
N ILE A 472 -2.61 -38.15 -27.00
CA ILE A 472 -2.85 -39.32 -27.85
C ILE A 472 -4.33 -39.63 -27.80
N LEU A 473 -4.96 -39.70 -28.97
CA LEU A 473 -6.33 -40.14 -29.14
C LEU A 473 -6.31 -41.50 -29.85
N THR A 474 -7.06 -42.47 -29.34
CA THR A 474 -7.21 -43.76 -30.01
C THR A 474 -8.56 -44.39 -29.66
N HIS A 475 -9.09 -45.17 -30.59
CA HIS A 475 -10.26 -46.01 -30.38
C HIS A 475 -9.88 -47.47 -30.08
N ASN A 476 -8.60 -47.82 -30.22
CA ASN A 476 -8.11 -49.18 -30.05
C ASN A 476 -7.61 -49.42 -28.61
N LEU A 477 -8.33 -50.25 -27.87
CA LEU A 477 -8.01 -50.57 -26.48
C LEU A 477 -6.70 -51.36 -26.34
N TYR A 478 -6.33 -52.20 -27.31
CA TYR A 478 -5.07 -52.95 -27.25
C TYR A 478 -3.86 -52.01 -27.31
N PHE A 479 -3.88 -51.04 -28.21
CA PHE A 479 -2.83 -50.03 -28.30
C PHE A 479 -2.78 -49.12 -27.07
N PHE A 480 -3.95 -48.74 -26.53
CA PHE A 480 -4.05 -48.01 -25.26
C PHE A 480 -3.40 -48.79 -24.11
N HIS A 481 -3.70 -50.08 -23.97
CA HIS A 481 -3.09 -50.93 -22.96
C HIS A 481 -1.58 -51.04 -23.13
N GLU A 482 -1.08 -51.14 -24.36
CA GLU A 482 0.36 -51.22 -24.62
C GLU A 482 1.09 -49.92 -24.21
N LEU A 483 0.52 -48.76 -24.51
CA LEU A 483 1.05 -47.47 -24.04
C LEU A 483 1.10 -47.37 -22.51
N ILE A 484 0.07 -47.88 -21.82
CA ILE A 484 0.02 -47.91 -20.34
C ILE A 484 1.05 -48.88 -19.75
N LYS A 485 1.34 -49.99 -20.43
CA LYS A 485 2.37 -50.94 -19.97
C LYS A 485 3.77 -50.34 -20.04
N LEU A 486 4.05 -49.52 -21.04
CA LEU A 486 5.32 -48.81 -21.16
C LEU A 486 5.45 -47.64 -20.15
N ALA A 487 4.34 -47.18 -19.57
CA ALA A 487 4.33 -46.11 -18.58
C ALA A 487 4.88 -46.55 -17.20
N PRO A 488 5.33 -45.60 -16.34
CA PRO A 488 5.94 -45.92 -15.04
C PRO A 488 5.05 -46.82 -14.17
N ILE A 489 5.68 -47.82 -13.52
CA ILE A 489 4.99 -48.75 -12.61
C ILE A 489 4.55 -48.05 -11.30
N SER A 490 5.32 -47.06 -10.84
CA SER A 490 5.00 -46.28 -9.63
C SER A 490 3.82 -45.35 -9.85
N GLU A 491 2.76 -45.53 -9.07
CA GLU A 491 1.52 -44.75 -9.13
C GLU A 491 1.75 -43.25 -8.92
N ARG A 492 2.65 -42.88 -8.00
CA ARG A 492 3.00 -41.47 -7.74
C ARG A 492 3.65 -40.79 -8.94
N LYS A 493 4.54 -41.50 -9.65
CA LYS A 493 5.19 -41.00 -10.87
C LYS A 493 4.23 -40.98 -12.05
N PHE A 494 3.34 -41.96 -12.15
CA PHE A 494 2.32 -42.03 -13.19
C PHE A 494 1.36 -40.85 -13.08
N ASN A 495 0.76 -40.61 -11.91
CA ASN A 495 -0.21 -39.54 -11.71
C ASN A 495 0.38 -38.12 -11.85
N SER A 496 1.70 -37.96 -11.69
CA SER A 496 2.36 -36.68 -11.94
C SER A 496 2.66 -36.41 -13.42
N THR A 497 2.61 -37.43 -14.30
CA THR A 497 3.04 -37.32 -15.70
C THR A 497 1.99 -37.74 -16.73
N TYR A 498 1.01 -38.56 -16.36
CA TYR A 498 -0.03 -39.09 -17.25
C TYR A 498 -1.43 -38.78 -16.72
N GLN A 499 -2.36 -38.54 -17.65
CA GLN A 499 -3.78 -38.42 -17.35
C GLN A 499 -4.59 -39.22 -18.38
N LEU A 500 -5.52 -40.06 -17.92
CA LEU A 500 -6.29 -40.97 -18.76
C LEU A 500 -7.77 -40.58 -18.78
N PHE A 501 -8.36 -40.62 -19.97
CA PHE A 501 -9.74 -40.17 -20.19
C PHE A 501 -10.50 -41.12 -21.11
N ARG A 502 -11.79 -41.32 -20.82
CA ARG A 502 -12.77 -41.94 -21.72
C ARG A 502 -13.61 -40.87 -22.35
N ILE A 503 -13.77 -40.97 -23.67
CA ILE A 503 -14.74 -40.18 -24.40
C ILE A 503 -15.88 -41.13 -24.78
N THR A 504 -17.09 -40.86 -24.32
CA THR A 504 -18.29 -41.58 -24.79
C THR A 504 -19.15 -40.64 -25.63
N LYS A 505 -19.54 -41.10 -26.81
CA LYS A 505 -20.34 -40.34 -27.78
C LYS A 505 -21.72 -40.98 -27.85
N ASN A 506 -22.66 -40.47 -27.07
CA ASN A 506 -24.09 -40.82 -27.15
C ASN A 506 -24.85 -39.59 -27.65
N LEU A 507 -25.99 -39.20 -27.05
CA LEU A 507 -26.73 -37.98 -27.40
C LEU A 507 -25.89 -36.70 -27.22
N HIS A 508 -24.98 -36.71 -26.24
CA HIS A 508 -23.93 -35.71 -26.02
C HIS A 508 -22.59 -36.42 -25.82
N SER A 509 -21.49 -35.75 -26.17
CA SER A 509 -20.14 -36.23 -25.84
C SER A 509 -19.86 -36.00 -24.36
N SER A 510 -19.58 -37.07 -23.62
CA SER A 510 -19.16 -36.98 -22.22
C SER A 510 -17.71 -37.42 -22.05
N PHE A 511 -17.05 -36.81 -21.06
CA PHE A 511 -15.64 -36.97 -20.76
C PHE A 511 -15.50 -37.44 -19.31
N SER A 512 -14.91 -38.61 -19.10
CA SER A 512 -14.76 -39.20 -17.76
C SER A 512 -13.32 -39.65 -17.52
N ASN A 513 -12.79 -39.39 -16.32
CA ASN A 513 -11.48 -39.90 -15.91
C ASN A 513 -11.49 -41.43 -15.79
N ILE A 514 -10.43 -42.06 -16.28
CA ILE A 514 -10.21 -43.52 -16.19
C ILE A 514 -9.03 -43.75 -15.24
N SER A 515 -9.12 -44.72 -14.32
CA SER A 515 -7.94 -45.18 -13.56
C SER A 515 -7.21 -46.28 -14.32
N ARG A 516 -5.89 -46.42 -14.09
CA ARG A 516 -5.05 -47.45 -14.73
C ARG A 516 -5.66 -48.86 -14.66
N ASP A 517 -6.32 -49.17 -13.55
CA ASP A 517 -6.86 -50.51 -13.24
C ASP A 517 -8.35 -50.69 -13.60
N SER A 518 -9.02 -49.65 -14.11
CA SER A 518 -10.46 -49.71 -14.40
C SER A 518 -10.83 -50.48 -15.66
N LEU A 519 -9.87 -50.77 -16.54
CA LEU A 519 -10.07 -51.64 -17.70
C LEU A 519 -9.77 -53.08 -17.30
N GLN A 520 -10.78 -53.75 -16.74
CA GLN A 520 -10.71 -55.14 -16.28
C GLN A 520 -10.89 -56.14 -17.43
N ASN A 521 -10.14 -57.23 -17.40
CA ASN A 521 -10.32 -58.35 -18.35
C ASN A 521 -11.62 -59.12 -18.04
N GLU A 522 -12.15 -59.89 -19.01
CA GLU A 522 -13.41 -60.65 -18.87
C GLU A 522 -13.47 -61.52 -17.60
N TYR A 523 -12.34 -62.15 -17.23
CA TYR A 523 -12.24 -62.95 -16.01
C TYR A 523 -12.44 -62.13 -14.73
N GLN A 524 -11.90 -60.92 -14.65
CA GLN A 524 -12.09 -60.02 -13.49
C GLN A 524 -13.52 -59.52 -13.40
N SER A 525 -14.19 -59.35 -14.54
CA SER A 525 -15.61 -58.97 -14.60
C SER A 525 -16.53 -60.03 -13.96
N LEU A 526 -16.21 -61.32 -14.08
CA LEU A 526 -16.96 -62.39 -13.40
C LEU A 526 -16.88 -62.27 -11.86
N TRP A 527 -15.71 -61.95 -11.32
CA TRP A 527 -15.54 -61.71 -9.89
C TRP A 527 -16.30 -60.47 -9.43
N GLN A 528 -16.37 -59.42 -10.26
CA GLN A 528 -17.15 -58.23 -9.98
C GLN A 528 -18.66 -58.51 -9.94
N ILE A 529 -19.19 -59.30 -10.88
CA ILE A 529 -20.60 -59.75 -10.88
C ILE A 529 -20.93 -60.50 -9.57
N LEU A 530 -20.01 -61.33 -9.08
CA LEU A 530 -20.20 -62.07 -7.83
C LEU A 530 -20.21 -61.14 -6.60
N LYS A 531 -19.37 -60.10 -6.57
CA LYS A 531 -19.39 -59.04 -5.54
C LYS A 531 -20.68 -58.22 -5.59
N ASP A 532 -21.15 -57.85 -6.77
CA ASP A 532 -22.34 -57.02 -6.95
C ASP A 532 -23.64 -57.77 -6.61
N ALA A 533 -23.67 -59.10 -6.80
CA ALA A 533 -24.78 -59.94 -6.34
C ALA A 533 -24.85 -60.02 -4.81
N ARG A 534 -23.71 -60.08 -4.10
CA ARG A 534 -23.67 -59.97 -2.63
C ARG A 534 -24.21 -58.62 -2.15
N ASP A 535 -23.82 -57.54 -2.82
CA ASP A 535 -24.24 -56.18 -2.48
C ASP A 535 -25.70 -55.86 -2.89
N GLY A 536 -26.45 -56.86 -3.38
CA GLY A 536 -27.86 -56.73 -3.76
C GLY A 536 -28.09 -55.92 -5.04
N LYS A 537 -27.04 -55.61 -5.81
CA LYS A 537 -27.14 -54.83 -7.06
C LYS A 537 -27.60 -55.68 -8.25
N VAL A 538 -27.41 -56.99 -8.17
CA VAL A 538 -27.80 -57.97 -9.20
C VAL A 538 -28.56 -59.11 -8.56
N HIS A 539 -29.57 -59.64 -9.25
CA HIS A 539 -30.43 -60.70 -8.72
C HIS A 539 -29.65 -61.99 -8.41
N ASN A 540 -29.87 -62.59 -7.23
CA ASN A 540 -29.12 -63.76 -6.71
C ASN A 540 -29.15 -65.02 -7.60
N VAL A 541 -30.01 -65.03 -8.62
CA VAL A 541 -30.11 -66.10 -9.63
C VAL A 541 -28.84 -66.22 -10.48
N VAL A 542 -28.04 -65.15 -10.62
CA VAL A 542 -26.80 -65.20 -11.44
C VAL A 542 -25.61 -65.83 -10.71
N ILE A 543 -25.66 -65.92 -9.38
CA ILE A 543 -24.55 -66.39 -8.53
C ILE A 543 -24.03 -67.78 -8.92
N PRO A 544 -24.88 -68.80 -9.17
CA PRO A 544 -24.40 -70.16 -9.43
C PRO A 544 -23.64 -70.28 -10.75
N ASN A 545 -24.14 -69.61 -11.80
CA ASN A 545 -23.51 -69.63 -13.11
C ASN A 545 -22.17 -68.89 -13.11
N THR A 546 -22.11 -67.74 -12.44
CA THR A 546 -20.88 -66.96 -12.28
C THR A 546 -19.81 -67.73 -11.49
N MET A 547 -20.19 -68.38 -10.39
CA MET A 547 -19.27 -69.25 -9.61
C MET A 547 -18.71 -70.39 -10.45
N ARG A 548 -19.56 -71.05 -11.26
CA ARG A 548 -19.12 -72.12 -12.16
C ARG A 548 -18.12 -71.62 -13.20
N ASN A 549 -18.43 -70.53 -13.88
CA ASN A 549 -17.54 -69.94 -14.90
C ASN A 549 -16.18 -69.54 -14.30
N ILE A 550 -16.16 -69.02 -13.07
CA ILE A 550 -14.91 -68.67 -12.39
C ILE A 550 -14.06 -69.93 -12.11
N LEU A 551 -14.65 -70.99 -11.59
CA LEU A 551 -13.94 -72.25 -11.31
C LEU A 551 -13.40 -72.87 -12.60
N GLU A 552 -14.24 -72.99 -13.62
CA GLU A 552 -13.87 -73.57 -14.90
C GLU A 552 -12.77 -72.74 -15.58
N TYR A 553 -12.93 -71.42 -15.67
CA TYR A 553 -11.94 -70.55 -16.30
C TYR A 553 -10.57 -70.60 -15.58
N TYR A 554 -10.57 -70.53 -14.25
CA TYR A 554 -9.34 -70.54 -13.47
C TYR A 554 -8.64 -71.91 -13.50
N PHE A 555 -9.36 -72.98 -13.20
CA PHE A 555 -8.75 -74.31 -13.11
C PHE A 555 -8.48 -74.92 -14.50
N ALA A 556 -9.12 -74.46 -15.58
CA ALA A 556 -8.67 -74.73 -16.94
C ALA A 556 -7.34 -74.02 -17.25
N PHE A 557 -7.20 -72.75 -16.85
CA PHE A 557 -5.96 -71.99 -17.05
C PHE A 557 -4.78 -72.58 -16.26
N VAL A 558 -5.01 -73.07 -15.04
CA VAL A 558 -3.99 -73.72 -14.20
C VAL A 558 -3.84 -75.22 -14.50
N HIS A 559 -4.56 -75.75 -15.51
CA HIS A 559 -4.56 -77.16 -15.92
C HIS A 559 -4.92 -78.18 -14.82
N LYS A 560 -5.73 -77.77 -13.82
CA LYS A 560 -6.20 -78.62 -12.70
C LYS A 560 -7.66 -79.05 -12.83
N THR A 561 -8.22 -79.07 -14.05
CA THR A 561 -9.65 -79.36 -14.28
C THR A 561 -10.07 -80.73 -13.76
N ASN A 562 -9.20 -81.75 -13.87
CA ASN A 562 -9.50 -83.10 -13.37
C ASN A 562 -9.47 -83.18 -11.84
N GLU A 563 -8.49 -82.54 -11.20
CA GLU A 563 -8.39 -82.46 -9.74
C GLU A 563 -9.59 -81.73 -9.12
N LEU A 564 -10.08 -80.68 -9.79
CA LEU A 564 -11.30 -79.96 -9.41
C LEU A 564 -12.51 -80.91 -9.43
N GLN A 565 -12.68 -81.72 -10.49
CA GLN A 565 -13.79 -82.67 -10.59
C GLN A 565 -13.72 -83.75 -9.51
N ASP A 566 -12.53 -84.27 -9.20
CA ASP A 566 -12.35 -85.28 -8.16
C ASP A 566 -12.66 -84.74 -6.75
N GLU A 567 -12.21 -83.53 -6.42
CA GLU A 567 -12.51 -82.89 -5.13
C GLU A 567 -13.99 -82.51 -5.00
N LEU A 568 -14.61 -82.02 -6.07
CA LEU A 568 -16.05 -81.76 -6.09
C LEU A 568 -16.87 -83.04 -5.89
N ASN A 569 -16.45 -84.17 -6.48
CA ASN A 569 -17.09 -85.47 -6.29
C ASN A 569 -16.91 -86.04 -4.87
N LYS A 570 -15.73 -85.90 -4.26
CA LYS A 570 -15.48 -86.29 -2.86
C LYS A 570 -16.35 -85.50 -1.89
N LEU A 571 -16.49 -84.20 -2.10
CA LEU A 571 -17.32 -83.35 -1.25
C LEU A 571 -18.82 -83.65 -1.37
N ALA A 572 -19.27 -84.14 -2.52
CA ALA A 572 -20.67 -84.57 -2.72
C ALA A 572 -21.02 -85.90 -2.02
N GLN A 573 -20.02 -86.74 -1.69
CA GLN A 573 -20.19 -88.07 -1.09
C GLN A 573 -20.12 -88.08 0.46
N ASN A 574 -19.62 -87.02 1.09
CA ASN A 574 -19.54 -86.93 2.56
C ASN A 574 -20.92 -86.65 3.20
N GLU A 575 -21.47 -87.63 3.95
CA GLU A 575 -22.80 -87.55 4.60
C GLU A 575 -22.90 -86.49 5.70
N SER A 576 -21.78 -86.07 6.29
CA SER A 576 -21.72 -85.06 7.36
C SER A 576 -21.89 -83.61 6.88
N ASN A 577 -21.99 -83.37 5.55
CA ASN A 577 -22.08 -82.03 4.94
C ASN A 577 -23.34 -81.86 4.06
N SER A 578 -24.53 -81.99 4.66
CA SER A 578 -25.82 -81.82 3.96
C SER A 578 -25.92 -80.51 3.15
N ASN A 579 -25.34 -79.42 3.67
CA ASN A 579 -25.35 -78.11 3.03
C ASN A 579 -24.51 -78.04 1.75
N PHE A 580 -23.41 -78.81 1.63
CA PHE A 580 -22.57 -78.79 0.44
C PHE A 580 -23.20 -79.55 -0.73
N LYS A 581 -23.89 -80.67 -0.44
CA LYS A 581 -24.64 -81.45 -1.44
C LYS A 581 -25.75 -80.61 -2.08
N ALA A 582 -26.40 -79.75 -1.30
CA ALA A 582 -27.39 -78.79 -1.80
C ALA A 582 -26.76 -77.73 -2.73
N PHE A 583 -25.59 -77.18 -2.39
CA PHE A 583 -24.86 -76.20 -3.20
C PHE A 583 -24.25 -76.78 -4.47
N TYR A 584 -23.63 -77.95 -4.40
CA TYR A 584 -23.11 -78.65 -5.57
C TYR A 584 -24.23 -78.97 -6.57
N ARG A 585 -25.38 -79.43 -6.07
CA ARG A 585 -26.57 -79.63 -6.89
C ARG A 585 -27.14 -78.30 -7.41
N TYR A 586 -27.05 -77.21 -6.66
CA TYR A 586 -27.51 -75.88 -7.05
C TYR A 586 -26.65 -75.25 -8.16
N ILE A 587 -25.32 -75.34 -8.09
CA ILE A 587 -24.41 -74.90 -9.17
C ILE A 587 -24.59 -75.77 -10.42
N ASN A 588 -24.67 -77.09 -10.26
CA ASN A 588 -24.83 -78.01 -11.40
C ASN A 588 -26.23 -77.95 -12.04
N ARG A 589 -27.30 -77.74 -11.26
CA ARG A 589 -28.68 -77.64 -11.78
C ARG A 589 -29.00 -76.23 -12.30
N GLY A 590 -28.48 -75.17 -11.66
CA GLY A 590 -28.65 -73.79 -12.11
C GLY A 590 -27.87 -73.43 -13.38
N SER A 591 -27.02 -74.33 -13.88
CA SER A 591 -26.25 -74.20 -15.12
C SER A 591 -26.75 -75.07 -16.27
N HIS A 592 -27.76 -75.93 -16.04
CA HIS A 592 -28.48 -76.67 -17.08
C HIS A 592 -29.94 -76.18 -17.16
N SER A 593 -30.39 -75.80 -18.36
CA SER A 593 -31.75 -75.31 -18.62
C SER A 593 -32.78 -76.45 -18.58
N ASP A 594 -33.24 -76.84 -17.38
CA ASP A 594 -34.42 -77.70 -17.22
C ASP A 594 -35.71 -76.87 -17.12
N SER A 595 -36.77 -77.34 -17.78
CA SER A 595 -38.04 -76.63 -18.02
C SER A 595 -38.96 -76.42 -16.80
N ILE A 596 -38.51 -76.78 -15.59
CA ILE A 596 -39.24 -76.55 -14.33
C ILE A 596 -38.26 -76.00 -13.29
N ASN A 597 -37.93 -74.72 -13.40
CA ASN A 597 -37.27 -73.96 -12.35
C ASN A 597 -38.34 -73.28 -11.49
N ILE A 598 -38.71 -73.91 -10.37
CA ILE A 598 -39.63 -73.31 -9.39
C ILE A 598 -38.87 -72.21 -8.64
N THR A 599 -39.21 -70.96 -8.92
CA THR A 599 -38.67 -69.74 -8.30
C THR A 599 -39.35 -69.43 -6.98
N ASP A 600 -39.32 -70.39 -6.05
CA ASP A 600 -39.67 -70.14 -4.66
C ASP A 600 -38.76 -71.00 -3.77
N MET A 601 -37.48 -70.61 -3.76
CA MET A 601 -36.50 -71.09 -2.81
C MET A 601 -36.30 -69.98 -1.80
N GLY A 602 -36.82 -70.21 -0.59
CA GLY A 602 -36.86 -69.24 0.51
C GLY A 602 -35.49 -68.66 0.87
N GLU A 603 -35.53 -67.67 1.77
CA GLU A 603 -34.48 -66.85 2.38
C GLU A 603 -33.10 -67.53 2.62
N ILE A 604 -32.40 -67.97 1.57
CA ILE A 604 -31.02 -68.46 1.66
C ILE A 604 -30.11 -67.28 1.32
N THR A 605 -29.32 -66.88 2.31
CA THR A 605 -28.37 -65.77 2.19
C THR A 605 -27.23 -66.11 1.22
N PRO A 606 -26.87 -65.21 0.28
CA PRO A 606 -25.72 -65.37 -0.63
C PRO A 606 -24.41 -65.76 0.07
N ASP A 607 -24.25 -65.34 1.32
CA ASP A 607 -23.07 -65.60 2.14
C ASP A 607 -22.80 -67.09 2.37
N ILE A 608 -23.84 -67.92 2.45
CA ILE A 608 -23.70 -69.37 2.64
C ILE A 608 -23.01 -69.99 1.43
N TYR A 609 -23.40 -69.57 0.23
CA TYR A 609 -22.83 -70.06 -1.03
C TYR A 609 -21.42 -69.52 -1.28
N ILE A 610 -21.17 -68.26 -0.93
CA ILE A 610 -19.82 -67.68 -1.00
C ILE A 610 -18.85 -68.42 -0.05
N THR A 611 -19.32 -68.82 1.14
CA THR A 611 -18.51 -69.60 2.09
C THR A 611 -18.12 -70.96 1.51
N GLN A 612 -19.07 -71.65 0.88
CA GLN A 612 -18.79 -72.94 0.24
C GLN A 612 -17.94 -72.80 -1.03
N PHE A 613 -18.09 -71.70 -1.75
CA PHE A 613 -17.24 -71.36 -2.89
C PHE A 613 -15.79 -71.11 -2.47
N LYS A 614 -15.57 -70.38 -1.37
CA LYS A 614 -14.24 -70.19 -0.74
C LYS A 614 -13.60 -71.51 -0.31
N GLU A 615 -14.41 -72.43 0.20
CA GLU A 615 -13.95 -73.75 0.64
C GLU A 615 -13.41 -74.61 -0.51
N ILE A 616 -13.99 -74.51 -1.72
CA ILE A 616 -13.45 -75.19 -2.92
C ILE A 616 -12.03 -74.70 -3.23
N PHE A 617 -11.79 -73.40 -3.22
CA PHE A 617 -10.44 -72.85 -3.43
C PHE A 617 -9.47 -73.27 -2.31
N ARG A 618 -9.94 -73.43 -1.06
CA ARG A 618 -9.13 -73.94 0.05
C ARG A 618 -8.69 -75.38 -0.18
N LEU A 619 -9.60 -76.25 -0.57
CA LEU A 619 -9.33 -77.67 -0.82
C LEU A 619 -8.42 -77.89 -2.03
N MET A 620 -8.55 -77.04 -3.06
CA MET A 620 -7.67 -77.02 -4.22
C MET A 620 -6.29 -76.40 -3.96
N GLY A 621 -6.04 -75.91 -2.74
CA GLY A 621 -4.78 -75.27 -2.33
C GLY A 621 -4.58 -73.85 -2.87
N ASP A 622 -5.59 -73.26 -3.52
CA ASP A 622 -5.52 -71.98 -4.23
C ASP A 622 -6.33 -70.86 -3.53
N ILE A 623 -6.41 -70.91 -2.19
CA ILE A 623 -7.13 -69.92 -1.36
C ILE A 623 -6.58 -68.49 -1.51
N SER A 624 -5.28 -68.35 -1.80
CA SER A 624 -4.63 -67.06 -2.01
C SER A 624 -5.21 -66.31 -3.21
N HIS A 625 -5.57 -67.06 -4.27
CA HIS A 625 -6.20 -66.51 -5.46
C HIS A 625 -7.63 -66.02 -5.18
N PHE A 626 -8.41 -66.83 -4.45
CA PHE A 626 -9.75 -66.42 -4.00
C PHE A 626 -9.70 -65.12 -3.20
N ASN A 627 -8.83 -65.05 -2.17
CA ASN A 627 -8.71 -63.85 -1.35
C ASN A 627 -8.27 -62.64 -2.18
N LYS A 628 -7.33 -62.81 -3.12
CA LYS A 628 -6.86 -61.71 -3.98
C LYS A 628 -7.95 -61.15 -4.89
N MET A 629 -8.82 -62.00 -5.43
CA MET A 629 -9.86 -61.58 -6.38
C MET A 629 -11.15 -61.15 -5.68
N TYR A 630 -11.49 -61.79 -4.56
CA TYR A 630 -12.74 -61.57 -3.84
C TYR A 630 -12.64 -60.48 -2.75
N GLU A 631 -11.50 -60.39 -2.04
CA GLU A 631 -11.24 -59.40 -0.99
C GLU A 631 -10.19 -58.40 -1.48
N GLU A 632 -10.61 -57.34 -2.18
CA GLU A 632 -9.68 -56.28 -2.60
C GLU A 632 -9.21 -55.43 -1.41
N LYS A 633 -7.90 -55.50 -1.17
CA LYS A 633 -7.03 -54.71 -0.28
C LYS A 633 -7.67 -53.46 0.36
N LYS A 634 -7.81 -53.47 1.70
CA LYS A 634 -7.60 -52.26 2.50
C LYS A 634 -6.12 -51.89 2.41
N ASN A 635 -5.84 -50.64 2.05
CA ASN A 635 -4.52 -50.02 2.01
C ASN A 635 -3.67 -50.44 3.22
N ILE A 636 -2.59 -51.18 2.95
CA ILE A 636 -1.52 -51.38 3.91
C ILE A 636 -0.68 -50.11 3.80
N GLU A 637 -0.83 -49.21 4.78
CA GLU A 637 0.07 -48.09 4.99
C GLU A 637 1.50 -48.62 5.22
N ASP A 638 2.46 -47.91 4.65
CA ASP A 638 3.90 -48.14 4.77
C ASP A 638 4.33 -48.38 6.23
N THR A 639 4.69 -49.62 6.53
CA THR A 639 5.63 -49.92 7.62
C THR A 639 6.74 -50.80 7.06
N THR A 640 7.83 -50.17 6.61
CA THR A 640 9.20 -50.67 6.81
C THR A 640 10.22 -49.59 6.46
N ALA A 641 11.28 -49.58 7.26
CA ALA A 641 12.48 -48.76 7.20
C ALA A 641 13.23 -48.76 5.87
#